data_AF-A0A358AHG4-F1
#
_entry.id   AF-A0A358AHG4-F1
#
_cell.length_a   1.000
_cell.length_b   1.000
_cell.length_c   1.000
_cell.angle_alpha   90.00
_cell.angle_beta   90.00
_cell.angle_gamma   90.00
#
_symmetry.space_group_name_H-M   'P 1'
#
loop_
_entity.id
_entity.type
_entity.pdbx_description
1 polymer ?
#
loop_
_entity_poly.entity_id
_entity_poly.type
_entity_poly.pdbx_seq_one_letter_code
_entity_poly.pdbx_strand_id
1 'polypeptide(L)'
;MKKASLIEYLAYWLVRFFSLVVIALPPKANFILGRALGISGYYLLKKKRNLALKNLKTVFRDEFEYWQIERIAKKAFISLALDIIEALYIPKIDSRYINKHIRIENLKFLDEALKKGKGVILLAYHLGNWELSNITCSLEGYEYKVIVNEQRYPLLNELLNRYRQSKGCKIIPRGMALREIIKALKSNQVVAMAGDQGGKEGYLSEMFGLPISTPSGFVRFASNTQSAVIPAIIVRERRFYHRIILEAPLEIEGKDETETLENCLRKSNAILERYIREYPQEYFWFYKIWKYSPFRKVIVLSDGKAGHLRQMEALQKIADGLGFRVYSKIVEVRFRNRLAKILANACAGFGLDIFELCISEESYLALRRASADVVISCGASLAGLNLAIARDNLARSVCVMNPGIAGRRRFDLVIMPKHDWKRHQKNTVITDGALNLIDQDYLSQQTQGLLKVIASDRALKNSMATAIGSRTIARGLIGVLIGGDTKKYKLTQRLITAVSSQIKKAASDLGMDILLTTSRRTSDKAEEIIKKEFGGLKECPLLVIAREKNIPQAVGGILGLCECVVVSGESISMVSEAAASGKYVLVFRLKGTYLGREGRHERFLRNLESEGYIRITQPENIADKIKELIRDKPPIKKLDDRAKVKEAMRKLL
;
A
#
# COMPACT_ATOMS: atom_id res chain seq x y z
N MET A 1 9.20 -37.33 -15.01
CA MET A 1 8.02 -36.51 -15.42
C MET A 1 6.97 -36.58 -14.32
N LYS A 2 6.44 -35.45 -13.84
CA LYS A 2 5.31 -35.48 -12.89
C LYS A 2 4.12 -36.13 -13.61
N LYS A 3 3.52 -37.16 -13.02
CA LYS A 3 2.29 -37.76 -13.56
C LYS A 3 1.21 -36.69 -13.64
N ALA A 4 0.62 -36.50 -14.81
CA ALA A 4 -0.47 -35.56 -15.01
C ALA A 4 -1.66 -35.95 -14.11
N SER A 5 -2.26 -34.97 -13.46
CA SER A 5 -3.43 -35.21 -12.61
C SER A 5 -4.67 -35.53 -13.45
N LEU A 6 -5.67 -36.22 -12.89
CA LEU A 6 -6.95 -36.47 -13.58
C LEU A 6 -7.60 -35.17 -14.09
N ILE A 7 -7.52 -34.10 -13.28
CA ILE A 7 -8.01 -32.75 -13.65
C ILE A 7 -7.29 -32.23 -14.90
N GLU A 8 -5.99 -32.49 -15.01
CA GLU A 8 -5.21 -32.06 -16.16
C GLU A 8 -5.56 -32.84 -17.43
N TYR A 9 -5.78 -34.16 -17.32
CA TYR A 9 -6.26 -34.97 -18.44
C TYR A 9 -7.63 -34.50 -18.94
N LEU A 10 -8.57 -34.25 -18.01
CA LEU A 10 -9.88 -33.71 -18.35
C LEU A 10 -9.76 -32.34 -19.02
N ALA A 11 -8.92 -31.45 -18.49
CA ALA A 11 -8.68 -30.14 -19.09
C ALA A 11 -8.06 -30.25 -20.49
N TYR A 12 -7.11 -31.17 -20.70
CA TYR A 12 -6.51 -31.43 -22.01
C TYR A 12 -7.56 -31.86 -23.04
N TRP A 13 -8.37 -32.86 -22.71
CA TRP A 13 -9.41 -33.34 -23.62
C TRP A 13 -10.51 -32.30 -23.87
N LEU A 14 -10.86 -31.52 -22.85
CA LEU A 14 -11.78 -30.40 -22.99
C LEU A 14 -11.25 -29.35 -23.98
N VAL A 15 -9.98 -28.95 -23.84
CA VAL A 15 -9.33 -28.00 -24.76
C VAL A 15 -9.27 -28.56 -26.19
N ARG A 16 -8.96 -29.86 -26.34
CA ARG A 16 -8.95 -30.54 -27.64
C ARG A 16 -10.33 -30.55 -28.28
N PHE A 17 -11.38 -30.87 -27.52
CA PHE A 17 -12.75 -30.82 -27.98
C PHE A 17 -13.15 -29.40 -28.42
N PHE A 18 -12.85 -28.39 -27.61
CA PHE A 18 -13.11 -27.00 -27.98
C PHE A 18 -12.34 -26.56 -29.23
N SER A 19 -11.10 -27.04 -29.43
CA SER A 19 -10.34 -26.78 -30.64
C SER A 19 -11.05 -27.32 -31.89
N LEU A 20 -11.61 -28.53 -31.82
CA LEU A 20 -12.39 -29.10 -32.92
C LEU A 20 -13.67 -28.29 -33.20
N VAL A 21 -14.38 -27.88 -32.16
CA VAL A 21 -15.57 -27.02 -32.28
C VAL A 21 -15.22 -25.69 -32.94
N VAL A 22 -14.18 -25.01 -32.46
CA VAL A 22 -13.72 -23.73 -33.03
C VAL A 22 -13.32 -23.86 -34.50
N ILE A 23 -12.66 -24.96 -34.87
CA ILE A 23 -12.28 -25.24 -36.27
C ILE A 23 -13.51 -25.45 -37.17
N ALA A 24 -14.57 -26.09 -36.66
CA ALA A 24 -15.78 -26.36 -37.43
C ALA A 24 -16.69 -25.13 -37.59
N LEU A 25 -16.62 -24.16 -36.68
CA LEU A 25 -17.48 -22.98 -36.68
C LEU A 25 -17.06 -21.92 -37.71
N PRO A 26 -18.01 -21.21 -38.34
CA PRO A 26 -17.69 -20.10 -39.22
C PRO A 26 -17.10 -18.92 -38.43
N PRO A 27 -16.26 -18.05 -39.04
CA PRO A 27 -15.60 -16.94 -38.34
C PRO A 27 -16.56 -16.00 -37.59
N LYS A 28 -17.76 -15.75 -38.11
CA LYS A 28 -18.77 -14.93 -37.41
C LYS A 28 -19.21 -15.57 -36.09
N ALA A 29 -19.42 -16.89 -36.08
CA ALA A 29 -19.81 -17.64 -34.88
C ALA A 29 -18.66 -17.67 -33.85
N ASN A 30 -17.42 -17.91 -34.30
CA ASN A 30 -16.24 -17.85 -33.43
C ASN A 30 -16.07 -16.47 -32.77
N PHE A 31 -16.33 -15.39 -33.50
CA PHE A 31 -16.29 -14.04 -32.92
C PHE A 31 -17.38 -13.81 -31.87
N ILE A 32 -18.61 -14.26 -32.12
CA ILE A 32 -19.70 -14.18 -31.14
C ILE A 32 -19.38 -15.02 -29.90
N LEU A 33 -18.88 -16.23 -30.10
CA LEU A 33 -18.45 -17.13 -29.02
C LEU A 33 -17.35 -16.49 -28.16
N GLY A 34 -16.29 -15.96 -28.77
CA GLY A 34 -15.22 -15.27 -28.05
C GLY A 34 -15.72 -14.05 -27.26
N ARG A 35 -16.62 -13.24 -27.85
CA ARG A 35 -17.27 -12.13 -27.13
C ARG A 35 -18.08 -12.61 -25.93
N ALA A 36 -18.89 -13.66 -26.11
CA ALA A 36 -19.70 -14.21 -25.03
C ALA A 36 -18.82 -14.77 -23.90
N LEU A 37 -17.78 -15.53 -24.24
CA LEU A 37 -16.81 -16.06 -23.29
C LEU A 37 -16.07 -14.95 -22.53
N GLY A 38 -15.65 -13.88 -23.22
CA GLY A 38 -15.01 -12.73 -22.59
C GLY A 38 -15.93 -11.98 -21.63
N ILE A 39 -17.18 -11.72 -22.03
CA ILE A 39 -18.18 -11.07 -21.17
C ILE A 39 -18.46 -11.93 -19.93
N SER A 40 -18.68 -13.24 -20.12
CA SER A 40 -18.87 -14.18 -19.02
C SER A 40 -17.66 -14.24 -18.10
N GLY A 41 -16.45 -14.28 -18.68
CA GLY A 41 -15.19 -14.24 -17.95
C GLY A 41 -15.05 -13.01 -17.06
N TYR A 42 -15.47 -11.84 -17.54
CA TYR A 42 -15.44 -10.59 -16.77
C TYR A 42 -16.32 -10.68 -15.50
N TYR A 43 -17.53 -11.23 -15.58
CA TYR A 43 -18.44 -11.32 -14.42
C TYR A 43 -18.13 -12.49 -13.48
N LEU A 44 -17.67 -13.63 -14.03
CA LEU A 44 -17.41 -14.85 -13.26
C LEU A 44 -16.01 -14.83 -12.60
N LEU A 45 -14.98 -14.34 -13.30
CA LEU A 45 -13.59 -14.37 -12.84
C LEU A 45 -13.22 -13.10 -12.05
N LYS A 46 -13.96 -12.81 -10.98
CA LYS A 46 -13.82 -11.59 -10.16
C LYS A 46 -12.38 -11.26 -9.76
N LYS A 47 -11.56 -12.26 -9.39
CA LYS A 47 -10.15 -12.05 -9.04
C LYS A 47 -9.32 -11.51 -10.22
N LYS A 48 -9.55 -12.03 -11.43
CA LYS A 48 -8.86 -11.57 -12.65
C LYS A 48 -9.37 -10.20 -13.07
N ARG A 49 -10.67 -9.95 -12.93
CA ARG A 49 -11.27 -8.62 -13.15
C ARG A 49 -10.66 -7.57 -12.24
N ASN A 50 -10.60 -7.85 -10.95
CA ASN A 50 -10.04 -6.93 -9.96
C ASN A 50 -8.54 -6.67 -10.20
N LEU A 51 -7.78 -7.67 -10.65
CA LEU A 51 -6.38 -7.47 -11.05
C LEU A 51 -6.26 -6.55 -12.27
N ALA A 52 -7.07 -6.78 -13.32
CA ALA A 52 -7.07 -5.93 -14.50
C ALA A 52 -7.46 -4.49 -14.17
N LEU A 53 -8.53 -4.30 -13.38
CA LEU A 53 -8.95 -2.98 -12.90
C LEU A 53 -7.87 -2.31 -12.04
N LYS A 54 -7.15 -3.05 -11.20
CA LYS A 54 -6.04 -2.49 -10.39
C LYS A 54 -4.92 -1.93 -11.27
N ASN A 55 -4.52 -2.68 -12.30
CA ASN A 55 -3.48 -2.26 -13.22
C ASN A 55 -3.95 -1.06 -14.06
N LEU A 56 -5.16 -1.11 -14.61
CA LEU A 56 -5.74 -0.02 -15.38
C LEU A 56 -5.91 1.26 -14.53
N LYS A 57 -6.38 1.16 -13.28
CA LYS A 57 -6.40 2.30 -12.34
C LYS A 57 -5.01 2.82 -12.00
N THR A 58 -3.99 1.98 -12.07
CA THR A 58 -2.62 2.43 -11.81
C THR A 58 -2.10 3.31 -12.96
N VAL A 59 -2.52 3.03 -14.19
CA VAL A 59 -2.09 3.75 -15.39
C VAL A 59 -3.02 4.93 -15.72
N PHE A 60 -4.34 4.70 -15.75
CA PHE A 60 -5.30 5.61 -16.37
C PHE A 60 -6.22 6.35 -15.39
N ARG A 61 -6.08 6.21 -14.07
CA ARG A 61 -7.01 6.86 -13.11
C ARG A 61 -7.06 8.38 -13.21
N ASP A 62 -5.99 8.99 -13.70
CA ASP A 62 -5.82 10.44 -13.81
C ASP A 62 -6.20 10.93 -15.22
N GLU A 63 -6.42 10.00 -16.17
CA GLU A 63 -6.77 10.28 -17.58
C GLU A 63 -8.21 9.89 -17.92
N PHE A 64 -8.74 8.86 -17.25
CA PHE A 64 -10.04 8.28 -17.53
C PHE A 64 -10.92 8.22 -16.29
N GLU A 65 -12.21 8.42 -16.54
CA GLU A 65 -13.27 8.12 -15.61
C GLU A 65 -13.35 6.62 -15.32
N TYR A 66 -13.82 6.27 -14.12
CA TYR A 66 -13.82 4.87 -13.68
C TYR A 66 -14.63 3.94 -14.60
N TRP A 67 -15.76 4.42 -15.15
CA TRP A 67 -16.59 3.64 -16.07
C TRP A 67 -15.85 3.35 -17.40
N GLN A 68 -14.96 4.23 -17.85
CA GLN A 68 -14.11 4.00 -19.02
C GLN A 68 -13.08 2.90 -18.71
N ILE A 69 -12.48 2.93 -17.53
CA ILE A 69 -11.57 1.89 -17.04
C ILE A 69 -12.27 0.52 -16.98
N GLU A 70 -13.51 0.46 -16.46
CA GLU A 70 -14.31 -0.78 -16.46
C GLU A 70 -14.61 -1.28 -17.88
N ARG A 71 -14.93 -0.37 -18.80
CA ARG A 71 -15.16 -0.69 -20.21
C ARG A 71 -13.91 -1.26 -20.86
N ILE A 72 -12.73 -0.68 -20.61
CA ILE A 72 -11.44 -1.20 -21.09
C ILE A 72 -11.18 -2.59 -20.50
N ALA A 73 -11.36 -2.78 -19.20
CA ALA A 73 -11.19 -4.08 -18.56
C ALA A 73 -12.09 -5.15 -19.20
N LYS A 74 -13.37 -4.83 -19.42
CA LYS A 74 -14.32 -5.74 -20.09
C LYS A 74 -13.90 -6.06 -21.52
N LYS A 75 -13.42 -5.07 -22.28
CA LYS A 75 -12.86 -5.30 -23.62
C LYS A 75 -11.60 -6.15 -23.59
N ALA A 76 -10.74 -6.02 -22.57
CA ALA A 76 -9.54 -6.85 -22.43
C ALA A 76 -9.86 -8.33 -22.17
N PHE A 77 -10.94 -8.63 -21.43
CA PHE A 77 -11.44 -10.01 -21.33
C PHE A 77 -11.95 -10.55 -22.66
N ILE A 78 -12.63 -9.71 -23.45
CA ILE A 78 -13.08 -10.08 -24.80
C ILE A 78 -11.88 -10.32 -25.71
N SER A 79 -10.86 -9.46 -25.67
CA SER A 79 -9.63 -9.64 -26.45
C SER A 79 -8.97 -10.97 -26.10
N LEU A 80 -8.71 -11.22 -24.81
CA LEU A 80 -8.10 -12.47 -24.36
C LEU A 80 -8.90 -13.71 -24.81
N ALA A 81 -10.23 -13.65 -24.75
CA ALA A 81 -11.08 -14.74 -25.20
C ALA A 81 -10.96 -14.96 -26.72
N LEU A 82 -10.87 -13.88 -27.51
CA LEU A 82 -10.62 -13.96 -28.95
C LEU A 82 -9.21 -14.50 -29.25
N ASP A 83 -8.20 -14.09 -28.49
CA ASP A 83 -6.83 -14.60 -28.61
C ASP A 83 -6.78 -16.11 -28.36
N ILE A 84 -7.54 -16.61 -27.37
CA ILE A 84 -7.69 -18.04 -27.10
C ILE A 84 -8.37 -18.76 -28.28
N ILE A 85 -9.46 -18.19 -28.83
CA ILE A 85 -10.16 -18.77 -29.99
C ILE A 85 -9.19 -18.87 -31.19
N GLU A 86 -8.41 -17.84 -31.44
CA GLU A 86 -7.40 -17.85 -32.50
C GLU A 86 -6.27 -18.85 -32.24
N ALA A 87 -5.80 -18.97 -30.99
CA ALA A 87 -4.81 -19.97 -30.60
C ALA A 87 -5.32 -21.40 -30.83
N LEU A 88 -6.61 -21.65 -30.57
CA LEU A 88 -7.24 -22.94 -30.85
C LEU A 88 -7.45 -23.19 -32.36
N TYR A 89 -7.45 -22.14 -33.17
CA TYR A 89 -7.59 -22.19 -34.62
C TYR A 89 -6.25 -22.34 -35.36
N ILE A 90 -5.10 -22.16 -34.68
CA ILE A 90 -3.74 -22.29 -35.24
C ILE A 90 -3.55 -23.49 -36.17
N PRO A 91 -4.04 -24.71 -35.88
CA PRO A 91 -3.85 -25.86 -36.77
C PRO A 91 -4.30 -25.60 -38.23
N LYS A 92 -5.32 -24.76 -38.45
CA LYS A 92 -5.86 -24.38 -39.76
C LYS A 92 -5.21 -23.14 -40.39
N ILE A 93 -4.33 -22.44 -39.68
CA ILE A 93 -3.66 -21.24 -40.19
C ILE A 93 -2.55 -21.64 -41.17
N ASP A 94 -2.56 -21.04 -42.35
CA ASP A 94 -1.57 -21.20 -43.43
C ASP A 94 -1.19 -19.83 -44.00
N SER A 95 -0.26 -19.78 -44.96
CA SER A 95 0.17 -18.52 -45.57
C SER A 95 -0.98 -17.76 -46.25
N ARG A 96 -2.02 -18.45 -46.76
CA ARG A 96 -3.22 -17.80 -47.32
C ARG A 96 -4.03 -17.09 -46.24
N TYR A 97 -4.15 -17.69 -45.05
CA TYR A 97 -4.76 -17.05 -43.89
C TYR A 97 -3.99 -15.79 -43.49
N ILE A 98 -2.65 -15.89 -43.39
CA ILE A 98 -1.77 -14.77 -43.03
C ILE A 98 -1.97 -13.60 -44.01
N ASN A 99 -1.81 -13.84 -45.31
CA ASN A 99 -1.98 -12.82 -46.36
C ASN A 99 -3.35 -12.12 -46.32
N LYS A 100 -4.39 -12.81 -45.87
CA LYS A 100 -5.75 -12.27 -45.80
C LYS A 100 -6.02 -11.49 -44.50
N HIS A 101 -5.46 -11.92 -43.38
CA HIS A 101 -5.87 -11.45 -42.05
C HIS A 101 -4.80 -10.66 -41.31
N ILE A 102 -3.55 -10.67 -41.78
CA ILE A 102 -2.44 -10.03 -41.11
C ILE A 102 -1.78 -9.05 -42.07
N ARG A 103 -1.72 -7.79 -41.66
CA ARG A 103 -0.92 -6.76 -42.30
C ARG A 103 0.39 -6.60 -41.56
N ILE A 104 1.51 -6.69 -42.25
CA ILE A 104 2.85 -6.48 -41.66
C ILE A 104 3.38 -5.13 -42.11
N GLU A 105 3.73 -4.27 -41.16
CA GLU A 105 4.33 -2.96 -41.39
C GLU A 105 5.82 -2.98 -41.07
N ASN A 106 6.60 -2.28 -41.89
CA ASN A 106 8.05 -2.12 -41.75
C ASN A 106 8.87 -3.42 -41.71
N LEU A 107 8.44 -4.44 -42.47
CA LEU A 107 9.19 -5.71 -42.62
C LEU A 107 10.66 -5.49 -43.03
N LYS A 108 10.93 -4.41 -43.78
CA LYS A 108 12.27 -3.96 -44.17
C LYS A 108 13.29 -3.90 -43.02
N PHE A 109 12.87 -3.55 -41.80
CA PHE A 109 13.80 -3.49 -40.66
C PHE A 109 14.35 -4.86 -40.29
N LEU A 110 13.52 -5.91 -40.38
CA LEU A 110 13.95 -7.28 -40.15
C LEU A 110 14.88 -7.75 -41.27
N ASP A 111 14.51 -7.51 -42.52
CA ASP A 111 15.31 -7.93 -43.68
C ASP A 111 16.69 -7.24 -43.71
N GLU A 112 16.74 -5.93 -43.47
CA GLU A 112 17.99 -5.17 -43.39
C GLU A 112 18.87 -5.61 -42.21
N ALA A 113 18.27 -5.95 -41.07
CA ALA A 113 19.02 -6.45 -39.93
C ALA A 113 19.61 -7.85 -40.19
N LEU A 114 18.85 -8.75 -40.83
CA LEU A 114 19.33 -10.08 -41.20
C LEU A 114 20.44 -10.03 -42.26
N LYS A 115 20.42 -9.05 -43.18
CA LYS A 115 21.52 -8.83 -44.15
C LYS A 115 22.86 -8.54 -43.47
N LYS A 116 22.88 -8.04 -42.23
CA LYS A 116 24.12 -7.79 -41.47
C LYS A 116 24.78 -9.07 -40.94
N GLY A 117 24.11 -10.22 -41.01
CA GLY A 117 24.72 -11.51 -40.65
C GLY A 117 24.92 -11.74 -39.15
N LYS A 118 24.28 -10.94 -38.28
CA LYS A 118 24.48 -10.99 -36.81
C LYS A 118 23.29 -11.59 -36.05
N GLY A 119 22.21 -11.96 -36.74
CA GLY A 119 20.96 -12.39 -36.12
C GLY A 119 20.11 -11.23 -35.63
N VAL A 120 18.85 -11.55 -35.27
CA VAL A 120 17.87 -10.55 -34.84
C VAL A 120 17.11 -11.04 -33.62
N ILE A 121 16.95 -10.16 -32.64
CA ILE A 121 16.07 -10.36 -31.49
C ILE A 121 14.76 -9.61 -31.78
N LEU A 122 13.66 -10.33 -31.96
CA LEU A 122 12.33 -9.75 -31.98
C LEU A 122 11.83 -9.59 -30.54
N LEU A 123 11.70 -8.35 -30.09
CA LEU A 123 11.23 -8.03 -28.75
C LEU A 123 9.71 -7.90 -28.79
N ALA A 124 9.03 -8.99 -28.41
CA ALA A 124 7.57 -9.06 -28.36
C ALA A 124 7.05 -8.63 -26.98
N TYR A 125 5.77 -8.26 -26.91
CA TYR A 125 5.09 -7.93 -25.66
C TYR A 125 3.79 -8.71 -25.54
N HIS A 126 3.27 -8.88 -24.32
CA HIS A 126 1.96 -9.49 -24.11
C HIS A 126 0.83 -8.50 -24.46
N LEU A 127 0.81 -8.07 -25.72
CA LEU A 127 -0.13 -7.14 -26.33
C LEU A 127 -0.65 -7.75 -27.63
N GLY A 128 -1.96 -7.73 -27.82
CA GLY A 128 -2.63 -8.41 -28.93
C GLY A 128 -2.39 -9.92 -28.89
N ASN A 129 -2.47 -10.57 -30.06
CA ASN A 129 -2.26 -12.02 -30.14
C ASN A 129 -0.81 -12.40 -30.46
N TRP A 130 0.06 -12.42 -29.45
CA TRP A 130 1.47 -12.79 -29.62
C TRP A 130 1.68 -14.24 -30.08
N GLU A 131 0.72 -15.15 -29.90
CA GLU A 131 0.82 -16.52 -30.47
C GLU A 131 0.70 -16.50 -31.99
N LEU A 132 -0.16 -15.60 -32.51
CA LEU A 132 -0.32 -15.39 -33.94
C LEU A 132 0.93 -14.75 -34.55
N SER A 133 1.57 -13.79 -33.88
CA SER A 133 2.83 -13.20 -34.38
C SER A 133 3.96 -14.24 -34.47
N ASN A 134 4.06 -15.16 -33.50
CA ASN A 134 5.05 -16.25 -33.51
C ASN A 134 4.96 -17.11 -34.78
N ILE A 135 3.75 -17.57 -35.12
CA ILE A 135 3.57 -18.43 -36.30
C ILE A 135 3.64 -17.66 -37.60
N THR A 136 3.29 -16.36 -37.59
CA THR A 136 3.39 -15.50 -38.78
C THR A 136 4.83 -15.41 -39.25
N CYS A 137 5.78 -15.15 -38.34
CA CYS A 137 7.19 -15.04 -38.70
C CYS A 137 7.73 -16.33 -39.36
N SER A 138 7.34 -17.51 -38.86
CA SER A 138 7.71 -18.78 -39.48
C SER A 138 7.06 -19.01 -40.85
N LEU A 139 5.80 -18.61 -41.03
CA LEU A 139 5.07 -18.76 -42.31
C LEU A 139 5.51 -17.77 -43.39
N GLU A 140 6.10 -16.64 -42.99
CA GLU A 140 6.81 -15.71 -43.89
C GLU A 140 8.21 -16.22 -44.31
N GLY A 141 8.62 -17.40 -43.83
CA GLY A 141 9.85 -18.08 -44.26
C GLY A 141 11.10 -17.79 -43.43
N TYR A 142 10.98 -17.09 -42.30
CA TYR A 142 12.13 -16.82 -41.44
C TYR A 142 12.43 -18.02 -40.51
N GLU A 143 13.73 -18.33 -40.34
CA GLU A 143 14.21 -19.28 -39.33
C GLU A 143 14.01 -18.70 -37.92
N TYR A 144 12.87 -19.05 -37.32
CA TYR A 144 12.35 -18.41 -36.11
C TYR A 144 12.38 -19.32 -34.88
N LYS A 145 12.91 -18.78 -33.78
CA LYS A 145 12.89 -19.43 -32.45
C LYS A 145 12.21 -18.55 -31.42
N VAL A 146 11.37 -19.12 -30.57
CA VAL A 146 10.72 -18.40 -29.46
C VAL A 146 11.18 -18.95 -28.11
N ILE A 147 11.52 -18.06 -27.20
CA ILE A 147 11.79 -18.42 -25.81
C ILE A 147 10.47 -18.49 -25.05
N VAL A 148 10.20 -19.64 -24.42
CA VAL A 148 8.99 -19.82 -23.62
C VAL A 148 9.29 -20.35 -22.24
N ASN A 149 8.50 -19.91 -21.27
CA ASN A 149 8.47 -20.52 -19.94
C ASN A 149 7.62 -21.79 -20.01
N GLU A 150 8.05 -22.83 -19.29
CA GLU A 150 7.20 -24.00 -19.06
C GLU A 150 5.93 -23.58 -18.32
N GLN A 151 4.78 -23.99 -18.85
CA GLN A 151 3.48 -23.72 -18.22
C GLN A 151 3.22 -24.71 -17.07
N ARG A 152 2.36 -24.31 -16.14
CA ARG A 152 2.02 -25.08 -14.93
C ARG A 152 1.50 -26.50 -15.22
N TYR A 153 0.81 -26.69 -16.35
CA TYR A 153 0.16 -27.94 -16.73
C TYR A 153 0.89 -28.56 -17.94
N PRO A 154 1.72 -29.59 -17.74
CA PRO A 154 2.52 -30.23 -18.79
C PRO A 154 1.77 -30.60 -20.07
N LEU A 155 0.58 -31.22 -19.98
CA LEU A 155 -0.17 -31.66 -21.17
C LEU A 155 -0.67 -30.48 -22.01
N LEU A 156 -1.11 -29.40 -21.36
CA LEU A 156 -1.54 -28.17 -22.04
C LEU A 156 -0.33 -27.40 -22.60
N ASN A 157 0.79 -27.40 -21.89
CA ASN A 157 2.06 -26.85 -22.36
C ASN A 157 2.51 -27.54 -23.66
N GLU A 158 2.49 -28.87 -23.67
CA GLU A 158 2.87 -29.66 -24.84
C GLU A 158 1.91 -29.43 -26.01
N LEU A 159 0.61 -29.34 -25.76
CA LEU A 159 -0.37 -29.02 -26.81
C LEU A 159 -0.10 -27.66 -27.47
N LEU A 160 0.14 -26.62 -26.67
CA LEU A 160 0.45 -25.29 -27.18
C LEU A 160 1.78 -25.30 -27.97
N ASN A 161 2.78 -26.01 -27.48
CA ASN A 161 4.05 -26.17 -28.17
C ASN A 161 3.90 -26.91 -29.50
N ARG A 162 3.07 -27.96 -29.56
CA ARG A 162 2.72 -28.65 -30.81
C ARG A 162 2.07 -27.69 -31.82
N TYR A 163 1.19 -26.79 -31.37
CA TYR A 163 0.56 -25.81 -32.25
C TYR A 163 1.58 -24.83 -32.84
N ARG A 164 2.50 -24.30 -32.03
CA ARG A 164 3.60 -23.44 -32.50
C ARG A 164 4.50 -24.18 -33.50
N GLN A 165 4.94 -25.39 -33.15
CA GLN A 165 5.85 -26.19 -33.97
C GLN A 165 5.23 -26.63 -35.30
N SER A 166 3.90 -26.82 -35.35
CA SER A 166 3.19 -27.21 -36.58
C SER A 166 3.32 -26.20 -37.73
N LYS A 167 3.82 -24.98 -37.45
CA LYS A 167 4.02 -23.91 -38.44
C LYS A 167 5.49 -23.51 -38.61
N GLY A 168 6.43 -24.35 -38.13
CA GLY A 168 7.87 -24.13 -38.30
C GLY A 168 8.56 -23.40 -37.13
N CYS A 169 7.82 -22.95 -36.12
CA CYS A 169 8.40 -22.28 -34.95
C CYS A 169 9.17 -23.27 -34.07
N LYS A 170 10.45 -22.98 -33.80
CA LYS A 170 11.29 -23.77 -32.88
C LYS A 170 11.24 -23.15 -31.48
N ILE A 171 11.21 -23.99 -30.44
CA ILE A 171 11.00 -23.56 -29.06
C ILE A 171 12.28 -23.72 -28.26
N ILE A 172 12.70 -22.68 -27.56
CA ILE A 172 13.84 -22.70 -26.62
C ILE A 172 13.28 -22.62 -25.18
N PRO A 173 13.41 -23.69 -24.36
CA PRO A 173 13.01 -23.66 -22.95
C PRO A 173 13.93 -22.74 -22.14
N ARG A 174 13.37 -21.86 -21.30
CA ARG A 174 14.15 -20.86 -20.53
C ARG A 174 15.32 -21.41 -19.70
N GLY A 175 15.21 -22.63 -19.16
CA GLY A 175 16.22 -23.23 -18.26
C GLY A 175 17.53 -23.68 -18.93
N MET A 176 17.54 -23.91 -20.24
CA MET A 176 18.74 -24.31 -21.02
C MET A 176 19.15 -23.25 -22.06
N ALA A 177 18.55 -22.05 -21.98
CA ALA A 177 18.40 -21.17 -23.14
C ALA A 177 19.66 -20.40 -23.55
N LEU A 178 20.61 -20.12 -22.64
CA LEU A 178 21.68 -19.15 -22.92
C LEU A 178 22.53 -19.55 -24.13
N ARG A 179 23.01 -20.80 -24.17
CA ARG A 179 23.87 -21.29 -25.26
C ARG A 179 23.10 -21.41 -26.58
N GLU A 180 21.85 -21.87 -26.52
CA GLU A 180 21.00 -22.05 -27.71
C GLU A 180 20.61 -20.72 -28.35
N ILE A 181 20.31 -19.69 -27.54
CA ILE A 181 20.02 -18.34 -28.02
C ILE A 181 21.25 -17.76 -28.70
N ILE A 182 22.41 -17.79 -28.04
CA ILE A 182 23.65 -17.27 -28.61
C ILE A 182 23.99 -17.99 -29.92
N LYS A 183 23.86 -19.33 -29.96
CA LYS A 183 24.06 -20.11 -31.18
C LYS A 183 23.11 -19.69 -32.30
N ALA A 184 21.83 -19.55 -32.00
CA ALA A 184 20.83 -19.13 -32.99
C ALA A 184 21.15 -17.75 -33.58
N LEU A 185 21.44 -16.77 -32.72
CA LEU A 185 21.79 -15.41 -33.14
C LEU A 185 23.07 -15.39 -33.98
N LYS A 186 24.14 -16.09 -33.55
CA LYS A 186 25.38 -16.22 -34.34
C LYS A 186 25.19 -16.94 -35.67
N SER A 187 24.17 -17.78 -35.81
CA SER A 187 23.76 -18.40 -37.07
C SER A 187 22.79 -17.53 -37.90
N ASN A 188 22.72 -16.23 -37.60
CA ASN A 188 21.87 -15.25 -38.28
C ASN A 188 20.36 -15.60 -38.27
N GLN A 189 19.90 -16.24 -37.19
CA GLN A 189 18.48 -16.61 -37.01
C GLN A 189 17.71 -15.55 -36.22
N VAL A 190 16.39 -15.62 -36.29
CA VAL A 190 15.48 -14.74 -35.54
C VAL A 190 15.13 -15.40 -34.21
N VAL A 191 15.33 -14.69 -33.10
CA VAL A 191 14.95 -15.13 -31.76
C VAL A 191 13.93 -14.16 -31.17
N ALA A 192 12.76 -14.65 -30.80
CA ALA A 192 11.77 -13.86 -30.09
C ALA A 192 11.86 -14.01 -28.57
N MET A 193 11.74 -12.86 -27.90
CA MET A 193 11.77 -12.73 -26.47
C MET A 193 10.67 -11.79 -25.99
N ALA A 194 10.07 -12.08 -24.83
CA ALA A 194 9.17 -11.13 -24.20
C ALA A 194 9.96 -9.98 -23.56
N GLY A 195 9.59 -8.74 -23.91
CA GLY A 195 10.16 -7.49 -23.38
C GLY A 195 9.45 -6.95 -22.15
N ASP A 196 8.34 -7.55 -21.72
CA ASP A 196 7.60 -7.19 -20.51
C ASP A 196 7.61 -8.33 -19.47
N GLN A 197 7.24 -8.00 -18.23
CA GLN A 197 7.08 -8.95 -17.10
C GLN A 197 8.39 -9.59 -16.60
N GLY A 198 9.32 -8.77 -16.07
CA GLY A 198 10.66 -9.20 -15.61
C GLY A 198 10.71 -10.19 -14.45
N GLY A 199 9.62 -10.37 -13.70
CA GLY A 199 9.60 -11.26 -12.55
C GLY A 199 10.41 -10.73 -11.37
N LYS A 200 10.97 -11.62 -10.55
CA LYS A 200 11.72 -11.23 -9.33
C LYS A 200 13.13 -10.70 -9.65
N GLU A 201 13.75 -11.22 -10.70
CA GLU A 201 15.14 -10.94 -11.09
C GLU A 201 15.25 -9.95 -12.25
N GLY A 202 14.12 -9.40 -12.72
CA GLY A 202 14.14 -8.39 -13.76
C GLY A 202 14.73 -7.08 -13.25
N TYR A 203 15.38 -6.36 -14.15
CA TYR A 203 16.00 -5.07 -13.86
C TYR A 203 14.91 -4.02 -13.58
N LEU A 204 15.15 -3.13 -12.61
CA LEU A 204 14.19 -2.07 -12.29
C LEU A 204 14.32 -0.95 -13.32
N SER A 205 13.28 -0.75 -14.10
CA SER A 205 13.15 0.39 -15.03
C SER A 205 11.81 1.10 -14.80
N GLU A 206 11.54 2.15 -15.57
CA GLU A 206 10.31 2.93 -15.43
C GLU A 206 9.29 2.55 -16.51
N MET A 207 8.01 2.50 -16.13
CA MET A 207 6.88 2.45 -17.05
C MET A 207 5.68 3.23 -16.48
N PHE A 208 5.12 4.15 -17.24
CA PHE A 208 4.06 5.09 -16.82
C PHE A 208 4.45 5.91 -15.58
N GLY A 209 5.71 6.37 -15.49
CA GLY A 209 6.19 7.10 -14.31
C GLY A 209 6.41 6.25 -13.06
N LEU A 210 6.26 4.92 -13.17
CA LEU A 210 6.30 4.01 -12.03
C LEU A 210 7.38 2.93 -12.23
N PRO A 211 8.19 2.63 -11.19
CA PRO A 211 9.18 1.57 -11.29
C PRO A 211 8.56 0.19 -11.42
N ILE A 212 8.99 -0.54 -12.45
CA ILE A 212 8.60 -1.90 -12.79
C ILE A 212 9.82 -2.81 -12.91
N SER A 213 9.62 -4.11 -12.75
CA SER A 213 10.66 -5.09 -13.06
C SER A 213 10.52 -5.55 -14.51
N THR A 214 11.56 -5.33 -15.30
CA THR A 214 11.59 -5.54 -16.75
C THR A 214 12.65 -6.58 -17.12
N PRO A 215 12.39 -7.49 -18.08
CA PRO A 215 13.40 -8.44 -18.54
C PRO A 215 14.56 -7.70 -19.23
N SER A 216 15.80 -7.92 -18.79
CA SER A 216 17.00 -7.29 -19.37
C SER A 216 17.81 -8.20 -20.31
N GLY A 217 17.41 -9.48 -20.44
CA GLY A 217 18.19 -10.48 -21.17
C GLY A 217 18.44 -10.09 -22.64
N PHE A 218 17.48 -9.46 -23.30
CA PHE A 218 17.60 -9.08 -24.71
C PHE A 218 18.75 -8.10 -24.95
N VAL A 219 18.99 -7.14 -24.04
CA VAL A 219 20.09 -6.18 -24.14
C VAL A 219 21.42 -6.91 -24.05
N ARG A 220 21.57 -7.79 -23.06
CA ARG A 220 22.80 -8.59 -22.86
C ARG A 220 23.09 -9.50 -24.04
N PHE A 221 22.06 -10.15 -24.60
CA PHE A 221 22.22 -10.97 -25.80
C PHE A 221 22.65 -10.14 -27.00
N ALA A 222 22.04 -8.98 -27.21
CA ALA A 222 22.40 -8.06 -28.29
C ALA A 222 23.84 -7.57 -28.15
N SER A 223 24.25 -7.10 -26.97
CA SER A 223 25.63 -6.66 -26.72
C SER A 223 26.67 -7.75 -26.99
N ASN A 224 26.38 -9.01 -26.62
CA ASN A 224 27.31 -10.13 -26.80
C ASN A 224 27.38 -10.67 -28.23
N THR A 225 26.31 -10.53 -29.00
CA THR A 225 26.19 -11.12 -30.35
C THR A 225 26.23 -10.09 -31.47
N GLN A 226 26.13 -8.80 -31.13
CA GLN A 226 25.90 -7.69 -32.05
C GLN A 226 24.61 -7.83 -32.87
N SER A 227 23.62 -8.59 -32.34
CA SER A 227 22.31 -8.75 -32.97
C SER A 227 21.50 -7.45 -32.87
N ALA A 228 20.68 -7.17 -33.89
CA ALA A 228 19.70 -6.10 -33.80
C ALA A 228 18.56 -6.50 -32.83
N VAL A 229 18.04 -5.53 -32.07
CA VAL A 229 16.82 -5.72 -31.25
C VAL A 229 15.69 -4.92 -31.88
N ILE A 230 14.65 -5.60 -32.35
CA ILE A 230 13.52 -4.97 -33.04
C ILE A 230 12.26 -5.20 -32.21
N PRO A 231 11.67 -4.15 -31.61
CA PRO A 231 10.36 -4.23 -30.98
C PRO A 231 9.29 -4.61 -32.00
N ALA A 232 8.54 -5.67 -31.72
CA ALA A 232 7.50 -6.22 -32.58
C ALA A 232 6.16 -6.20 -31.86
N ILE A 233 5.22 -5.43 -32.40
CA ILE A 233 3.90 -5.22 -31.80
C ILE A 233 2.85 -5.88 -32.68
N ILE A 234 1.89 -6.58 -32.08
CA ILE A 234 0.71 -7.04 -32.80
C ILE A 234 -0.54 -6.44 -32.18
N VAL A 235 -1.41 -5.87 -33.01
CA VAL A 235 -2.68 -5.28 -32.59
C VAL A 235 -3.84 -5.80 -33.42
N ARG A 236 -4.98 -5.99 -32.78
CA ARG A 236 -6.23 -6.35 -33.45
C ARG A 236 -6.91 -5.10 -33.99
N GLU A 237 -7.03 -4.99 -35.31
CA GLU A 237 -7.73 -3.87 -35.94
C GLU A 237 -9.24 -4.09 -35.96
N ARG A 238 -9.66 -5.31 -36.35
CA ARG A 238 -11.08 -5.65 -36.49
C ARG A 238 -11.31 -7.13 -36.47
N ARG A 239 -12.13 -7.65 -35.55
CA ARG A 239 -12.44 -9.10 -35.45
C ARG A 239 -11.14 -9.91 -35.44
N PHE A 240 -10.89 -10.75 -36.45
CA PHE A 240 -9.67 -11.56 -36.59
C PHE A 240 -8.64 -10.98 -37.56
N TYR A 241 -8.76 -9.68 -37.89
CA TYR A 241 -7.76 -8.94 -38.67
C TYR A 241 -6.79 -8.24 -37.72
N HIS A 242 -5.51 -8.42 -37.99
CA HIS A 242 -4.39 -7.95 -37.16
C HIS A 242 -3.41 -7.14 -37.98
N ARG A 243 -2.67 -6.30 -37.27
CA ARG A 243 -1.54 -5.56 -37.79
C ARG A 243 -0.31 -5.87 -36.93
N ILE A 244 0.76 -6.34 -37.56
CA ILE A 244 2.07 -6.53 -36.96
C ILE A 244 2.92 -5.33 -37.37
N ILE A 245 3.50 -4.64 -36.40
CA ILE A 245 4.30 -3.43 -36.60
C ILE A 245 5.69 -3.71 -36.06
N LEU A 246 6.70 -3.61 -36.93
CA LEU A 246 8.10 -3.62 -36.53
C LEU A 246 8.57 -2.18 -36.33
N GLU A 247 9.02 -1.87 -35.11
CA GLU A 247 9.66 -0.58 -34.82
C GLU A 247 11.09 -0.55 -35.39
N ALA A 248 11.67 0.65 -35.43
CA ALA A 248 13.09 0.77 -35.70
C ALA A 248 13.91 -0.03 -34.65
N PRO A 249 15.04 -0.65 -35.05
CA PRO A 249 15.90 -1.34 -34.10
C PRO A 249 16.34 -0.44 -32.94
N LEU A 250 16.36 -0.97 -31.72
CA LEU A 250 16.88 -0.25 -30.56
C LEU A 250 18.40 -0.06 -30.70
N GLU A 251 18.85 1.16 -30.44
CA GLU A 251 20.27 1.48 -30.27
C GLU A 251 20.78 0.87 -28.96
N ILE A 252 21.72 -0.06 -29.08
CA ILE A 252 22.37 -0.71 -27.94
C ILE A 252 23.62 0.09 -27.59
N GLU A 253 23.43 1.21 -26.91
CA GLU A 253 24.48 2.21 -26.65
C GLU A 253 24.43 2.73 -25.20
N GLY A 254 25.62 2.98 -24.64
CA GLY A 254 25.86 3.54 -23.31
C GLY A 254 27.35 3.57 -22.99
N LYS A 255 27.78 4.38 -22.01
CA LYS A 255 29.20 4.45 -21.61
C LYS A 255 29.66 3.19 -20.90
N ASP A 256 28.74 2.50 -20.24
CA ASP A 256 28.95 1.22 -19.56
C ASP A 256 27.72 0.30 -19.69
N GLU A 257 27.79 -0.92 -19.13
CA GLU A 257 26.71 -1.91 -19.17
C GLU A 257 25.43 -1.38 -18.49
N THR A 258 25.57 -0.64 -17.39
CA THR A 258 24.42 -0.16 -16.59
C THR A 258 23.66 0.90 -17.37
N GLU A 259 24.36 1.90 -17.90
CA GLU A 259 23.73 2.96 -18.71
C GLU A 259 23.11 2.39 -19.99
N THR A 260 23.77 1.43 -20.64
CA THR A 260 23.23 0.73 -21.80
C THR A 260 21.91 0.02 -21.48
N LEU A 261 21.87 -0.70 -20.35
CA LEU A 261 20.67 -1.38 -19.87
C LEU A 261 19.54 -0.40 -19.59
N GLU A 262 19.81 0.66 -18.82
CA GLU A 262 18.80 1.67 -18.46
C GLU A 262 18.21 2.33 -19.71
N ASN A 263 19.05 2.75 -20.66
CA ASN A 263 18.61 3.39 -21.90
C ASN A 263 17.75 2.46 -22.76
N CYS A 264 18.19 1.22 -22.96
CA CYS A 264 17.47 0.24 -23.77
C CYS A 264 16.11 -0.12 -23.15
N LEU A 265 16.08 -0.35 -21.84
CA LEU A 265 14.84 -0.70 -21.12
C LEU A 265 13.86 0.46 -21.10
N ARG A 266 14.34 1.69 -20.90
CA ARG A 266 13.50 2.91 -20.95
C ARG A 266 12.90 3.11 -22.35
N LYS A 267 13.70 2.98 -23.42
CA LYS A 267 13.22 3.06 -24.81
C LYS A 267 12.17 1.97 -25.10
N SER A 268 12.45 0.72 -24.74
CA SER A 268 11.52 -0.41 -24.89
C SER A 268 10.19 -0.17 -24.17
N ASN A 269 10.24 0.27 -22.91
CA ASN A 269 9.04 0.54 -22.13
C ASN A 269 8.24 1.71 -22.70
N ALA A 270 8.90 2.78 -23.16
CA ALA A 270 8.22 3.92 -23.77
C ALA A 270 7.46 3.53 -25.06
N ILE A 271 8.03 2.62 -25.86
CA ILE A 271 7.35 2.04 -27.03
C ILE A 271 6.10 1.28 -26.57
N LEU A 272 6.23 0.40 -25.58
CA LEU A 272 5.10 -0.36 -25.03
C LEU A 272 4.02 0.58 -24.47
N GLU A 273 4.38 1.62 -23.74
CA GLU A 273 3.43 2.62 -23.20
C GLU A 273 2.61 3.27 -24.30
N ARG A 274 3.24 3.69 -25.40
CA ARG A 274 2.55 4.29 -26.56
C ARG A 274 1.46 3.35 -27.07
N TYR A 275 1.80 2.08 -27.28
CA TYR A 275 0.83 1.09 -27.79
C TYR A 275 -0.24 0.69 -26.77
N ILE A 276 0.09 0.64 -25.48
CA ILE A 276 -0.91 0.43 -24.43
C ILE A 276 -1.89 1.61 -24.39
N ARG A 277 -1.44 2.85 -24.63
CA ARG A 277 -2.32 4.03 -24.66
C ARG A 277 -3.25 4.01 -25.86
N GLU A 278 -2.76 3.60 -27.02
CA GLU A 278 -3.54 3.52 -28.26
C GLU A 278 -4.52 2.32 -28.25
N TYR A 279 -4.07 1.17 -27.72
CA TYR A 279 -4.83 -0.09 -27.70
C TYR A 279 -4.95 -0.67 -26.28
N PRO A 280 -5.56 0.06 -25.32
CA PRO A 280 -5.53 -0.33 -23.92
C PRO A 280 -6.27 -1.64 -23.65
N GLN A 281 -7.22 -2.05 -24.49
CA GLN A 281 -7.89 -3.34 -24.36
C GLN A 281 -7.03 -4.54 -24.79
N GLU A 282 -5.99 -4.35 -25.59
CA GLU A 282 -5.20 -5.46 -26.17
C GLU A 282 -4.07 -5.90 -25.25
N TYR A 283 -3.71 -5.11 -24.23
CA TYR A 283 -2.65 -5.46 -23.29
C TYR A 283 -3.10 -6.49 -22.25
N PHE A 284 -2.20 -7.40 -21.88
CA PHE A 284 -2.47 -8.48 -20.93
C PHE A 284 -2.51 -7.99 -19.46
N TRP A 285 -3.62 -7.34 -19.08
CA TRP A 285 -3.83 -6.79 -17.73
C TRP A 285 -3.98 -7.83 -16.60
N PHE A 286 -3.88 -9.12 -16.91
CA PHE A 286 -4.11 -10.23 -15.98
C PHE A 286 -2.85 -10.69 -15.24
N TYR A 287 -1.74 -9.97 -15.40
CA TYR A 287 -0.47 -10.14 -14.71
C TYR A 287 -0.30 -9.12 -13.57
N LYS A 288 0.49 -9.44 -12.54
CA LYS A 288 0.80 -8.50 -11.44
C LYS A 288 2.01 -7.63 -11.80
N ILE A 289 1.81 -6.68 -12.71
CA ILE A 289 2.86 -5.86 -13.34
C ILE A 289 3.78 -5.20 -12.29
N TRP A 290 3.22 -4.53 -11.28
CA TRP A 290 3.98 -3.82 -10.24
C TRP A 290 4.31 -4.66 -9.00
N LYS A 291 4.19 -6.00 -9.04
CA LYS A 291 4.41 -6.86 -7.85
C LYS A 291 5.80 -6.67 -7.22
N TYR A 292 6.81 -6.51 -8.06
CA TYR A 292 8.21 -6.39 -7.66
C TYR A 292 8.70 -4.93 -7.63
N SER A 293 7.79 -3.97 -7.76
CA SER A 293 8.11 -2.56 -7.55
C SER A 293 8.51 -2.32 -6.10
N PRO A 294 9.50 -1.44 -5.81
CA PRO A 294 9.82 -1.02 -4.45
C PRO A 294 8.77 -0.07 -3.85
N PHE A 295 7.77 0.35 -4.66
CA PHE A 295 6.70 1.22 -4.22
C PHE A 295 5.51 0.42 -3.67
N ARG A 296 4.88 0.95 -2.63
CA ARG A 296 3.64 0.40 -2.04
C ARG A 296 2.60 1.50 -1.90
N LYS A 297 1.43 1.29 -2.52
CA LYS A 297 0.29 2.22 -2.38
C LYS A 297 -0.50 1.84 -1.14
N VAL A 298 -0.57 2.74 -0.16
CA VAL A 298 -1.29 2.55 1.10
C VAL A 298 -2.49 3.48 1.11
N ILE A 299 -3.68 2.93 1.32
CA ILE A 299 -4.89 3.72 1.58
C ILE A 299 -5.20 3.66 3.07
N VAL A 300 -5.38 4.83 3.68
CA VAL A 300 -5.79 4.98 5.07
C VAL A 300 -7.23 5.47 5.11
N LEU A 301 -8.13 4.67 5.67
CA LEU A 301 -9.55 5.01 5.82
C LEU A 301 -9.75 5.74 7.15
N SER A 302 -10.20 7.00 7.10
CA SER A 302 -10.45 7.84 8.27
C SER A 302 -11.94 7.99 8.55
N ASP A 303 -12.34 7.81 9.81
CA ASP A 303 -13.71 8.07 10.28
C ASP A 303 -13.86 9.46 10.94
N GLY A 304 -12.89 10.35 10.71
CA GLY A 304 -12.85 11.72 11.23
C GLY A 304 -12.41 11.85 12.69
N LYS A 305 -12.13 10.75 13.40
CA LYS A 305 -11.69 10.80 14.80
C LYS A 305 -10.20 11.05 14.92
N ALA A 306 -9.81 12.12 15.61
CA ALA A 306 -8.41 12.51 15.80
C ALA A 306 -7.53 11.40 16.42
N GLY A 307 -8.03 10.65 17.41
CA GLY A 307 -7.27 9.56 18.03
C GLY A 307 -7.07 8.33 17.13
N HIS A 308 -7.96 8.12 16.17
CA HIS A 308 -7.76 7.12 15.13
C HIS A 308 -6.72 7.59 14.11
N LEU A 309 -6.84 8.84 13.67
CA LEU A 309 -5.90 9.45 12.72
C LEU A 309 -4.46 9.39 13.23
N ARG A 310 -4.20 9.79 14.48
CA ARG A 310 -2.86 9.71 15.10
C ARG A 310 -2.27 8.30 15.10
N GLN A 311 -3.08 7.28 15.38
CA GLN A 311 -2.61 5.89 15.35
C GLN A 311 -2.27 5.44 13.92
N MET A 312 -3.01 5.91 12.93
CA MET A 312 -2.72 5.61 11.52
C MET A 312 -1.48 6.35 11.01
N GLU A 313 -1.26 7.61 11.42
CA GLU A 313 -0.03 8.36 11.17
C GLU A 313 1.19 7.67 11.79
N ALA A 314 1.05 7.17 13.03
CA ALA A 314 2.10 6.40 13.69
C ALA A 314 2.43 5.11 12.93
N LEU A 315 1.41 4.39 12.45
CA LEU A 315 1.61 3.19 11.63
C LEU A 315 2.29 3.52 10.29
N GLN A 316 1.93 4.64 9.66
CA GLN A 316 2.56 5.10 8.44
C GLN A 316 4.05 5.40 8.67
N LYS A 317 4.40 6.16 9.72
CA LYS A 317 5.81 6.43 10.08
C LYS A 317 6.60 5.14 10.33
N ILE A 318 5.97 4.11 10.89
CA ILE A 318 6.60 2.79 11.04
C ILE A 318 6.83 2.13 9.67
N ALA A 319 5.87 2.22 8.75
CA ALA A 319 5.97 1.65 7.41
C ALA A 319 7.06 2.30 6.56
N ASP A 320 7.24 3.63 6.66
CA ASP A 320 8.30 4.37 5.96
C ASP A 320 9.70 3.86 6.36
N GLY A 321 9.86 3.40 7.60
CA GLY A 321 11.10 2.80 8.12
C GLY A 321 11.36 1.35 7.72
N LEU A 322 10.60 0.76 6.79
CA LEU A 322 10.73 -0.63 6.33
C LEU A 322 11.55 -0.81 5.04
N GLY A 323 11.96 0.29 4.39
CA GLY A 323 12.74 0.25 3.14
C GLY A 323 11.89 0.18 1.87
N PHE A 324 10.55 0.32 1.98
CA PHE A 324 9.66 0.53 0.84
C PHE A 324 9.38 2.02 0.66
N ARG A 325 9.22 2.46 -0.60
CA ARG A 325 8.69 3.81 -0.86
C ARG A 325 7.17 3.75 -0.75
N VAL A 326 6.63 4.27 0.34
CA VAL A 326 5.19 4.24 0.62
C VAL A 326 4.53 5.50 0.06
N TYR A 327 3.54 5.32 -0.81
CA TYR A 327 2.61 6.38 -1.20
C TYR A 327 1.31 6.20 -0.42
N SER A 328 1.08 7.07 0.56
CA SER A 328 -0.14 7.05 1.39
C SER A 328 -1.20 8.01 0.85
N LYS A 329 -2.45 7.58 0.80
CA LYS A 329 -3.61 8.47 0.63
C LYS A 329 -4.58 8.25 1.78
N ILE A 330 -4.90 9.33 2.51
CA ILE A 330 -5.97 9.31 3.50
C ILE A 330 -7.28 9.60 2.78
N VAL A 331 -8.28 8.76 2.99
CA VAL A 331 -9.64 8.95 2.48
C VAL A 331 -10.57 9.09 3.68
N GLU A 332 -11.16 10.27 3.84
CA GLU A 332 -12.20 10.50 4.83
C GLU A 332 -13.50 9.84 4.37
N VAL A 333 -14.03 8.95 5.20
CA VAL A 333 -15.24 8.18 4.91
C VAL A 333 -16.41 8.79 5.66
N ARG A 334 -17.32 9.40 4.91
CA ARG A 334 -18.57 9.95 5.42
C ARG A 334 -19.70 8.97 5.16
N PHE A 335 -20.37 8.55 6.22
CA PHE A 335 -21.57 7.71 6.13
C PHE A 335 -22.79 8.59 5.88
N ARG A 336 -23.73 8.12 5.06
CA ARG A 336 -24.97 8.88 4.77
C ARG A 336 -25.79 9.14 6.03
N ASN A 337 -25.84 8.17 6.94
CA ASN A 337 -26.51 8.28 8.24
C ASN A 337 -26.02 7.20 9.22
N ARG A 338 -26.55 7.18 10.45
CA ARG A 338 -26.15 6.21 11.49
C ARG A 338 -26.54 4.77 11.16
N LEU A 339 -27.69 4.54 10.51
CA LEU A 339 -28.14 3.20 10.11
C LEU A 339 -27.23 2.62 9.03
N ALA A 340 -26.90 3.41 8.01
CA ALA A 340 -25.94 3.09 6.96
C ALA A 340 -24.57 2.68 7.52
N LYS A 341 -24.11 3.33 8.59
CA LYS A 341 -22.87 2.95 9.28
C LYS A 341 -22.94 1.56 9.93
N ILE A 342 -24.10 1.18 10.47
CA ILE A 342 -24.31 -0.15 11.07
C ILE A 342 -24.34 -1.19 9.95
N LEU A 343 -25.11 -0.92 8.89
CA LEU A 343 -25.25 -1.80 7.72
C LEU A 343 -23.90 -2.04 7.03
N ALA A 344 -23.08 -1.00 6.86
CA ALA A 344 -21.75 -1.11 6.28
C ALA A 344 -20.86 -2.17 6.96
N ASN A 345 -20.99 -2.34 8.28
CA ASN A 345 -20.24 -3.37 9.00
C ASN A 345 -20.80 -4.78 8.80
N ALA A 346 -22.12 -4.93 8.64
CA ALA A 346 -22.73 -6.19 8.21
C ALA A 346 -22.28 -6.56 6.78
N CYS A 347 -22.02 -5.56 5.94
CA CYS A 347 -21.57 -5.72 4.56
C CYS A 347 -20.10 -6.09 4.39
N ALA A 348 -19.34 -6.34 5.47
CA ALA A 348 -17.92 -6.70 5.41
C ALA A 348 -17.60 -7.89 4.47
N GLY A 349 -18.60 -8.74 4.17
CA GLY A 349 -18.55 -9.86 3.21
C GLY A 349 -18.44 -9.48 1.73
N PHE A 350 -18.88 -8.29 1.36
CA PHE A 350 -19.17 -7.91 -0.02
C PHE A 350 -18.10 -6.98 -0.61
N GLY A 351 -18.16 -6.73 -1.92
CA GLY A 351 -17.32 -5.75 -2.61
C GLY A 351 -17.76 -4.31 -2.35
N LEU A 352 -17.02 -3.33 -2.88
CA LEU A 352 -17.29 -1.90 -2.69
C LEU A 352 -18.67 -1.47 -3.20
N ASP A 353 -19.21 -2.13 -4.23
CA ASP A 353 -20.50 -1.78 -4.85
C ASP A 353 -21.63 -1.61 -3.81
N ILE A 354 -21.73 -2.51 -2.82
CA ILE A 354 -22.81 -2.45 -1.81
C ILE A 354 -22.67 -1.26 -0.85
N PHE A 355 -21.46 -0.70 -0.72
CA PHE A 355 -21.19 0.42 0.16
C PHE A 355 -21.64 1.75 -0.46
N GLU A 356 -21.96 1.80 -1.75
CA GLU A 356 -22.53 2.99 -2.42
C GLU A 356 -23.76 3.52 -1.68
N LEU A 357 -24.60 2.61 -1.18
CA LEU A 357 -25.78 2.92 -0.38
C LEU A 357 -25.46 3.37 1.04
N CYS A 358 -24.26 3.08 1.54
CA CYS A 358 -23.85 3.32 2.93
C CYS A 358 -23.07 4.63 3.12
N ILE A 359 -22.24 5.00 2.14
CA ILE A 359 -21.33 6.16 2.23
C ILE A 359 -21.73 7.26 1.26
N SER A 360 -21.19 8.47 1.48
CA SER A 360 -21.39 9.60 0.58
C SER A 360 -20.84 9.30 -0.82
N GLU A 361 -21.42 9.92 -1.83
CA GLU A 361 -20.96 9.78 -3.22
C GLU A 361 -19.48 10.17 -3.38
N GLU A 362 -19.07 11.27 -2.75
CA GLU A 362 -17.67 11.72 -2.72
C GLU A 362 -16.73 10.63 -2.15
N SER A 363 -17.06 10.07 -0.98
CA SER A 363 -16.28 8.97 -0.38
C SER A 363 -16.26 7.73 -1.28
N TYR A 364 -17.39 7.40 -1.91
CA TYR A 364 -17.52 6.24 -2.78
C TYR A 364 -16.65 6.38 -4.03
N LEU A 365 -16.76 7.49 -4.76
CA LEU A 365 -15.98 7.77 -5.96
C LEU A 365 -14.48 7.81 -5.66
N ALA A 366 -14.09 8.44 -4.54
CA ALA A 366 -12.70 8.48 -4.09
C ALA A 366 -12.12 7.07 -3.88
N LEU A 367 -12.89 6.16 -3.28
CA LEU A 367 -12.47 4.78 -3.02
C LEU A 367 -12.51 3.90 -4.27
N ARG A 368 -13.51 4.11 -5.14
CA ARG A 368 -13.69 3.38 -6.39
C ARG A 368 -12.50 3.59 -7.34
N ARG A 369 -12.03 4.83 -7.45
CA ARG A 369 -10.87 5.23 -8.26
C ARG A 369 -9.53 4.83 -7.65
N ALA A 370 -9.48 4.54 -6.36
CA ALA A 370 -8.21 4.29 -5.69
C ALA A 370 -7.61 2.92 -6.04
N SER A 371 -6.27 2.87 -6.12
CA SER A 371 -5.48 1.64 -6.25
C SER A 371 -4.62 1.47 -4.99
N ALA A 372 -4.67 0.30 -4.38
CA ALA A 372 -3.95 -0.02 -3.15
C ALA A 372 -3.21 -1.35 -3.21
N ASP A 373 -2.10 -1.41 -2.49
CA ASP A 373 -1.40 -2.63 -2.08
C ASP A 373 -1.69 -2.97 -0.62
N VAL A 374 -2.01 -1.95 0.19
CA VAL A 374 -2.40 -2.08 1.60
C VAL A 374 -3.57 -1.14 1.90
N VAL A 375 -4.54 -1.61 2.68
CA VAL A 375 -5.66 -0.82 3.20
C VAL A 375 -5.61 -0.83 4.72
N ILE A 376 -5.56 0.35 5.32
CA ILE A 376 -5.46 0.56 6.76
C ILE A 376 -6.75 1.21 7.23
N SER A 377 -7.31 0.72 8.33
CA SER A 377 -8.41 1.38 9.05
C SER A 377 -8.19 1.31 10.55
N CYS A 378 -8.88 2.17 11.29
CA CYS A 378 -8.84 2.16 12.76
C CYS A 378 -10.24 1.93 13.35
N GLY A 379 -10.35 0.93 14.22
CA GLY A 379 -11.55 0.56 14.94
C GLY A 379 -12.62 -0.14 14.09
N ALA A 380 -13.75 -0.43 14.73
CA ALA A 380 -14.85 -1.19 14.13
C ALA A 380 -15.68 -0.43 13.10
N SER A 381 -15.62 0.91 13.06
CA SER A 381 -16.48 1.72 12.17
C SER A 381 -16.20 1.51 10.69
N LEU A 382 -14.95 1.26 10.32
CA LEU A 382 -14.49 1.14 8.94
C LEU A 382 -13.97 -0.26 8.60
N ALA A 383 -14.08 -1.19 9.53
CA ALA A 383 -13.55 -2.54 9.38
C ALA A 383 -14.19 -3.28 8.19
N GLY A 384 -15.52 -3.16 8.01
CA GLY A 384 -16.19 -3.77 6.86
C GLY A 384 -15.74 -3.19 5.52
N LEU A 385 -15.62 -1.86 5.45
CA LEU A 385 -15.17 -1.16 4.23
C LEU A 385 -13.70 -1.47 3.90
N ASN A 386 -12.83 -1.58 4.91
CA ASN A 386 -11.43 -1.99 4.71
C ASN A 386 -11.37 -3.33 3.96
N LEU A 387 -12.10 -4.34 4.43
CA LEU A 387 -12.11 -5.66 3.79
C LEU A 387 -12.66 -5.63 2.36
N ALA A 388 -13.65 -4.77 2.08
CA ALA A 388 -14.20 -4.58 0.74
C ALA A 388 -13.16 -3.98 -0.22
N ILE A 389 -12.52 -2.87 0.16
CA ILE A 389 -11.47 -2.21 -0.65
C ILE A 389 -10.26 -3.13 -0.83
N ALA A 390 -9.86 -3.86 0.22
CA ALA A 390 -8.75 -4.79 0.16
C ALA A 390 -9.02 -5.92 -0.84
N ARG A 391 -10.24 -6.47 -0.84
CA ARG A 391 -10.67 -7.50 -1.80
C ARG A 391 -10.67 -6.98 -3.24
N ASP A 392 -11.19 -5.77 -3.45
CA ASP A 392 -11.31 -5.19 -4.79
C ASP A 392 -9.97 -4.76 -5.39
N ASN A 393 -8.98 -4.47 -4.54
CA ASN A 393 -7.62 -4.14 -4.97
C ASN A 393 -6.63 -5.31 -4.83
N LEU A 394 -7.08 -6.49 -4.41
CA LEU A 394 -6.20 -7.62 -4.06
C LEU A 394 -5.05 -7.19 -3.13
N ALA A 395 -5.37 -6.29 -2.20
CA ALA A 395 -4.47 -5.64 -1.27
C ALA A 395 -4.48 -6.35 0.09
N ARG A 396 -3.45 -6.06 0.90
CA ARG A 396 -3.39 -6.47 2.30
C ARG A 396 -4.31 -5.60 3.15
N SER A 397 -5.00 -6.20 4.09
CA SER A 397 -5.94 -5.54 5.00
C SER A 397 -5.34 -5.44 6.41
N VAL A 398 -5.24 -4.22 6.92
CA VAL A 398 -4.70 -3.91 8.26
C VAL A 398 -5.74 -3.14 9.06
N CYS A 399 -6.04 -3.62 10.27
CA CYS A 399 -6.91 -2.92 11.21
C CYS A 399 -6.18 -2.58 12.50
N VAL A 400 -6.14 -1.31 12.86
CA VAL A 400 -5.72 -0.85 14.19
C VAL A 400 -6.93 -0.86 15.11
N MET A 401 -6.79 -1.32 16.36
CA MET A 401 -7.87 -1.55 17.32
C MET A 401 -8.84 -2.67 16.93
N ASN A 402 -9.83 -2.90 17.79
CA ASN A 402 -10.81 -3.98 17.64
C ASN A 402 -11.72 -3.76 16.42
N PRO A 403 -11.75 -4.68 15.43
CA PRO A 403 -12.61 -4.58 14.25
C PRO A 403 -14.09 -4.90 14.52
N GLY A 404 -14.46 -5.23 15.76
CA GLY A 404 -15.83 -5.52 16.14
C GLY A 404 -16.40 -6.72 15.40
N ILE A 405 -17.62 -6.59 14.87
CA ILE A 405 -18.35 -7.68 14.20
C ILE A 405 -17.70 -8.14 12.88
N ALA A 406 -16.88 -7.30 12.25
CA ALA A 406 -16.16 -7.69 11.04
C ALA A 406 -15.21 -8.87 11.31
N GLY A 407 -14.77 -9.06 12.56
CA GLY A 407 -14.02 -10.23 12.98
C GLY A 407 -12.54 -10.18 12.62
N ARG A 408 -11.69 -10.48 13.60
CA ARG A 408 -10.23 -10.38 13.51
C ARG A 408 -9.60 -11.31 12.47
N ARG A 409 -10.14 -12.50 12.27
CA ARG A 409 -9.60 -13.54 11.36
C ARG A 409 -9.64 -13.18 9.88
N ARG A 410 -10.43 -12.16 9.51
CA ARG A 410 -10.62 -11.76 8.10
C ARG A 410 -9.59 -10.78 7.60
N PHE A 411 -8.82 -10.19 8.52
CA PHE A 411 -7.74 -9.24 8.20
C PHE A 411 -6.42 -9.97 8.03
N ASP A 412 -5.52 -9.43 7.21
CA ASP A 412 -4.14 -9.93 7.13
C ASP A 412 -3.34 -9.56 8.40
N LEU A 413 -3.62 -8.40 9.00
CA LEU A 413 -3.01 -7.94 10.25
C LEU A 413 -4.00 -7.14 11.11
N VAL A 414 -4.02 -7.42 12.41
CA VAL A 414 -4.73 -6.63 13.41
C VAL A 414 -3.75 -6.13 14.48
N ILE A 415 -3.68 -4.83 14.71
CA ILE A 415 -2.89 -4.22 15.77
C ILE A 415 -3.85 -3.90 16.92
N MET A 416 -3.86 -4.74 17.95
CA MET A 416 -4.87 -4.76 18.99
C MET A 416 -4.31 -4.27 20.34
N PRO A 417 -4.93 -3.27 20.97
CA PRO A 417 -4.61 -2.90 22.35
C PRO A 417 -4.88 -4.06 23.32
N LYS A 418 -3.95 -4.33 24.24
CA LYS A 418 -4.03 -5.41 25.23
C LYS A 418 -5.30 -5.38 26.07
N HIS A 419 -5.81 -4.19 26.40
CA HIS A 419 -7.04 -4.01 27.18
C HIS A 419 -8.34 -4.46 26.45
N ASP A 420 -8.28 -4.60 25.12
CA ASP A 420 -9.34 -5.12 24.26
C ASP A 420 -9.10 -6.58 23.86
N TRP A 421 -7.95 -7.13 24.22
CA TRP A 421 -7.57 -8.50 23.88
C TRP A 421 -8.31 -9.52 24.76
N LYS A 422 -8.84 -10.57 24.11
CA LYS A 422 -9.52 -11.69 24.78
C LYS A 422 -8.95 -13.07 24.47
N ARG A 423 -8.42 -13.27 23.26
CA ARG A 423 -7.93 -14.56 22.75
C ARG A 423 -6.84 -14.35 21.71
N HIS A 424 -5.77 -15.14 21.79
CA HIS A 424 -4.64 -15.09 20.85
C HIS A 424 -5.08 -15.45 19.43
N GLN A 425 -4.50 -14.77 18.43
CA GLN A 425 -4.66 -15.07 17.00
C GLN A 425 -3.34 -14.79 16.27
N LYS A 426 -2.99 -15.64 15.30
CA LYS A 426 -1.72 -15.57 14.55
C LYS A 426 -1.52 -14.25 13.80
N ASN A 427 -2.61 -13.63 13.34
CA ASN A 427 -2.60 -12.38 12.58
C ASN A 427 -2.76 -11.13 13.47
N THR A 428 -2.58 -11.24 14.79
CA THR A 428 -2.79 -10.14 15.72
C THR A 428 -1.50 -9.80 16.46
N VAL A 429 -1.10 -8.53 16.39
CA VAL A 429 -0.05 -7.94 17.24
C VAL A 429 -0.71 -7.23 18.39
N ILE A 430 -0.16 -7.40 19.59
CA ILE A 430 -0.69 -6.80 20.81
C ILE A 430 0.17 -5.61 21.20
N THR A 431 -0.49 -4.47 21.42
CA THR A 431 0.15 -3.26 21.92
C THR A 431 -0.26 -3.01 23.37
N ASP A 432 0.69 -2.62 24.21
CA ASP A 432 0.42 -2.30 25.61
C ASP A 432 -0.27 -0.92 25.73
N GLY A 433 0.04 0.01 24.81
CA GLY A 433 -0.65 1.28 24.66
C GLY A 433 -1.23 1.57 23.27
N ALA A 434 -1.69 2.81 23.10
CA ALA A 434 -2.11 3.31 21.80
C ALA A 434 -0.87 3.65 20.95
N LEU A 435 -0.88 3.20 19.69
CA LEU A 435 0.19 3.47 18.75
C LEU A 435 0.37 4.98 18.57
N ASN A 436 1.60 5.46 18.63
CA ASN A 436 1.90 6.89 18.66
C ASN A 436 3.22 7.21 17.94
N LEU A 437 3.46 8.50 17.69
CA LEU A 437 4.58 9.01 16.89
C LEU A 437 5.89 9.17 17.68
N ILE A 438 5.88 8.91 18.99
CA ILE A 438 6.98 9.23 19.89
C ILE A 438 8.21 8.37 19.57
N ASP A 439 9.28 9.05 19.17
CA ASP A 439 10.68 8.61 19.13
C ASP A 439 11.57 9.82 19.43
N GLN A 440 12.88 9.61 19.53
CA GLN A 440 13.81 10.70 19.86
C GLN A 440 13.80 11.80 18.79
N ASP A 441 13.75 11.42 17.52
CA ASP A 441 13.68 12.38 16.40
C ASP A 441 12.40 13.24 16.48
N TYR A 442 11.25 12.61 16.73
CA TYR A 442 9.98 13.31 16.90
C TYR A 442 10.02 14.27 18.08
N LEU A 443 10.45 13.81 19.26
CA LEU A 443 10.53 14.66 20.45
C LEU A 443 11.45 15.87 20.21
N SER A 444 12.59 15.66 19.55
CA SER A 444 13.54 16.72 19.21
C SER A 444 12.92 17.75 18.27
N GLN A 445 12.27 17.28 17.19
CA GLN A 445 11.57 18.14 16.24
C GLN A 445 10.42 18.91 16.88
N GLN A 446 9.60 18.26 17.71
CA GLN A 446 8.48 18.92 18.39
C GLN A 446 8.98 19.93 19.43
N THR A 447 10.07 19.63 20.13
CA THR A 447 10.72 20.57 21.07
C THR A 447 11.19 21.83 20.36
N GLN A 448 11.96 21.68 19.29
CA GLN A 448 12.43 22.83 18.50
C GLN A 448 11.27 23.63 17.92
N GLY A 449 10.24 22.96 17.40
CA GLY A 449 9.04 23.61 16.86
C GLY A 449 8.29 24.40 17.92
N LEU A 450 8.12 23.83 19.12
CA LEU A 450 7.47 24.51 20.24
C LEU A 450 8.26 25.75 20.68
N LEU A 451 9.59 25.63 20.83
CA LEU A 451 10.45 26.77 21.19
C LEU A 451 10.38 27.91 20.15
N LYS A 452 10.28 27.58 18.85
CA LYS A 452 10.09 28.58 17.78
C LYS A 452 8.72 29.29 17.86
N VAL A 453 7.65 28.54 18.11
CA VAL A 453 6.30 29.11 18.32
C VAL A 453 6.32 30.08 19.50
N ILE A 454 7.02 29.72 20.57
CA ILE A 454 7.12 30.56 21.76
C ILE A 454 7.96 31.81 21.51
N ALA A 455 9.09 31.68 20.80
CA ALA A 455 9.95 32.82 20.47
C ALA A 455 9.30 33.87 19.56
N SER A 456 8.30 33.47 18.76
CA SER A 456 7.60 34.33 17.79
C SER A 456 6.32 34.96 18.34
N ASP A 457 5.70 34.38 19.37
CA ASP A 457 4.50 34.91 19.99
C ASP A 457 4.86 35.88 21.13
N ARG A 458 4.60 37.18 20.97
CA ARG A 458 4.93 38.20 21.99
C ARG A 458 4.33 37.89 23.37
N ALA A 459 3.15 37.27 23.45
CA ALA A 459 2.50 36.94 24.72
C ALA A 459 3.18 35.74 25.41
N LEU A 460 3.55 34.71 24.64
CA LEU A 460 4.30 33.54 25.16
C LEU A 460 5.79 33.84 25.37
N LYS A 461 6.35 34.77 24.61
CA LYS A 461 7.75 35.20 24.71
C LYS A 461 8.01 35.90 26.04
N ASN A 462 7.09 36.75 26.50
CA ASN A 462 7.26 37.44 27.79
C ASN A 462 7.17 36.48 29.01
N SER A 463 6.46 35.35 28.89
CA SER A 463 6.38 34.33 29.95
C SER A 463 7.55 33.34 29.93
N MET A 464 8.08 32.98 28.73
CA MET A 464 9.12 31.97 28.59
C MET A 464 10.54 32.53 28.38
N ALA A 465 10.73 33.73 27.81
CA ALA A 465 12.05 34.32 27.59
C ALA A 465 12.79 34.61 28.91
N THR A 466 12.05 34.88 29.98
CA THR A 466 12.55 35.04 31.35
C THR A 466 13.01 33.73 32.00
N ALA A 467 12.53 32.58 31.50
CA ALA A 467 12.82 31.25 32.03
C ALA A 467 13.87 30.47 31.21
N ILE A 468 13.92 30.65 29.89
CA ILE A 468 14.74 29.83 28.97
C ILE A 468 15.73 30.67 28.13
N GLY A 469 15.51 31.98 27.96
CA GLY A 469 16.34 32.84 27.10
C GLY A 469 17.51 33.56 27.78
N SER A 470 17.47 33.74 29.11
CA SER A 470 18.53 34.43 29.88
C SER A 470 19.09 33.61 31.05
N ARG A 471 18.47 32.48 31.37
CA ARG A 471 18.97 31.48 32.31
C ARG A 471 19.12 30.20 31.50
N THR A 472 20.30 29.59 31.53
CA THR A 472 20.46 28.16 31.24
C THR A 472 19.28 27.42 31.88
N ILE A 473 18.72 26.39 31.23
CA ILE A 473 17.71 25.49 31.84
C ILE A 473 18.34 24.81 33.06
N ALA A 474 18.46 25.55 34.15
CA ALA A 474 19.14 25.17 35.38
C ALA A 474 18.11 24.74 36.43
N ARG A 475 16.84 25.07 36.21
CA ARG A 475 15.68 24.58 36.96
C ARG A 475 15.01 23.47 36.16
N GLY A 476 14.69 22.36 36.82
CA GLY A 476 14.01 21.22 36.19
C GLY A 476 12.59 21.58 35.72
N LEU A 477 12.02 20.79 34.82
CA LEU A 477 10.70 21.05 34.21
C LEU A 477 9.69 19.93 34.50
N ILE A 478 8.48 20.34 34.93
CA ILE A 478 7.31 19.48 35.14
C ILE A 478 6.34 19.70 33.98
N GLY A 479 6.10 18.64 33.20
CA GLY A 479 5.10 18.65 32.13
C GLY A 479 3.73 18.28 32.67
N VAL A 480 2.68 18.98 32.25
CA VAL A 480 1.31 18.70 32.67
C VAL A 480 0.42 18.56 31.44
N LEU A 481 -0.13 17.36 31.24
CA LEU A 481 -1.03 17.04 30.14
C LEU A 481 -2.42 16.76 30.69
N ILE A 482 -3.32 17.72 30.54
CA ILE A 482 -4.72 17.59 30.96
C ILE A 482 -5.55 17.14 29.76
N GLY A 483 -6.16 15.98 29.88
CA GLY A 483 -7.13 15.50 28.90
C GLY A 483 -8.48 16.23 29.05
N GLY A 484 -9.59 15.53 28.83
CA GLY A 484 -10.90 16.19 28.79
C GLY A 484 -12.05 15.34 29.25
N ASP A 485 -13.24 15.90 29.14
CA ASP A 485 -14.45 15.23 29.58
C ASP A 485 -14.76 13.99 28.74
N THR A 486 -15.28 12.96 29.39
CA THR A 486 -15.87 11.78 28.77
C THR A 486 -17.23 11.49 29.40
N LYS A 487 -17.96 10.49 28.88
CA LYS A 487 -19.22 10.05 29.52
C LYS A 487 -19.05 9.56 30.96
N LYS A 488 -17.85 9.09 31.32
CA LYS A 488 -17.56 8.47 32.64
C LYS A 488 -16.53 9.23 33.46
N TYR A 489 -16.02 10.35 32.94
CA TYR A 489 -14.99 11.13 33.61
C TYR A 489 -15.24 12.61 33.33
N LYS A 490 -15.28 13.41 34.39
CA LYS A 490 -15.50 14.84 34.33
C LYS A 490 -14.39 15.56 35.07
N LEU A 491 -13.80 16.56 34.42
CA LEU A 491 -12.84 17.46 35.05
C LEU A 491 -13.61 18.46 35.91
N THR A 492 -13.99 18.04 37.12
CA THR A 492 -14.69 18.90 38.07
C THR A 492 -13.75 19.98 38.61
N GLN A 493 -14.31 21.10 39.07
CA GLN A 493 -13.54 22.16 39.70
C GLN A 493 -12.70 21.66 40.87
N ARG A 494 -13.29 20.84 41.75
CA ARG A 494 -12.58 20.23 42.88
C ARG A 494 -11.34 19.45 42.43
N LEU A 495 -11.46 18.67 41.35
CA LEU A 495 -10.35 17.89 40.83
C LEU A 495 -9.25 18.79 40.25
N ILE A 496 -9.61 19.76 39.42
CA ILE A 496 -8.64 20.67 38.80
C ILE A 496 -7.91 21.46 39.87
N THR A 497 -8.62 22.03 40.84
CA THR A 497 -8.02 22.79 41.94
C THR A 497 -7.10 21.91 42.80
N ALA A 498 -7.50 20.68 43.12
CA ALA A 498 -6.65 19.75 43.88
C ALA A 498 -5.36 19.39 43.13
N VAL A 499 -5.47 19.03 41.84
CA VAL A 499 -4.31 18.73 40.99
C VAL A 499 -3.42 19.96 40.83
N SER A 500 -4.01 21.14 40.60
CA SER A 500 -3.28 22.40 40.42
C SER A 500 -2.49 22.79 41.67
N SER A 501 -3.12 22.68 42.85
CA SER A 501 -2.46 22.94 44.13
C SER A 501 -1.25 22.02 44.34
N GLN A 502 -1.39 20.73 44.04
CA GLN A 502 -0.31 19.76 44.24
C GLN A 502 0.84 19.91 43.25
N ILE A 503 0.55 20.24 41.98
CA ILE A 503 1.58 20.55 40.98
C ILE A 503 2.35 21.82 41.39
N LYS A 504 1.65 22.89 41.80
CA LYS A 504 2.28 24.13 42.27
C LYS A 504 3.15 23.90 43.50
N LYS A 505 2.67 23.09 44.46
CA LYS A 505 3.45 22.68 45.64
C LYS A 505 4.73 21.96 45.24
N ALA A 506 4.64 20.97 44.34
CA ALA A 506 5.82 20.24 43.86
C ALA A 506 6.84 21.15 43.16
N ALA A 507 6.35 22.03 42.28
CA ALA A 507 7.17 23.00 41.54
C ALA A 507 7.91 23.94 42.48
N SER A 508 7.20 24.51 43.47
CA SER A 508 7.78 25.38 44.50
C SER A 508 8.84 24.65 45.33
N ASP A 509 8.50 23.47 45.85
CA ASP A 509 9.38 22.71 46.76
C ASP A 509 10.66 22.20 46.07
N LEU A 510 10.61 21.96 44.76
CA LEU A 510 11.74 21.47 43.95
C LEU A 510 12.46 22.57 43.16
N GLY A 511 11.94 23.81 43.18
CA GLY A 511 12.44 24.91 42.35
C GLY A 511 12.35 24.63 40.85
N MET A 512 11.26 23.96 40.41
CA MET A 512 11.01 23.57 39.02
C MET A 512 9.92 24.43 38.38
N ASP A 513 9.95 24.57 37.05
CA ASP A 513 8.90 25.28 36.30
C ASP A 513 7.91 24.30 35.63
N ILE A 514 6.71 24.79 35.30
CA ILE A 514 5.56 24.01 34.82
C ILE A 514 5.26 24.33 33.36
N LEU A 515 5.21 23.30 32.52
CA LEU A 515 4.72 23.41 31.14
C LEU A 515 3.39 22.67 31.01
N LEU A 516 2.29 23.39 30.78
CA LEU A 516 0.94 22.83 30.78
C LEU A 516 0.28 22.91 29.41
N THR A 517 -0.37 21.82 29.00
CA THR A 517 -1.32 21.84 27.88
C THR A 517 -2.59 21.05 28.19
N THR A 518 -3.70 21.52 27.64
CA THR A 518 -5.02 20.88 27.70
C THR A 518 -5.33 20.13 26.41
N SER A 519 -6.45 19.39 26.38
CA SER A 519 -6.93 18.72 25.18
C SER A 519 -8.04 19.52 24.52
N ARG A 520 -8.22 19.40 23.19
CA ARG A 520 -9.37 20.01 22.49
C ARG A 520 -10.75 19.55 23.02
N ARG A 521 -10.79 18.45 23.77
CA ARG A 521 -11.98 17.88 24.42
C ARG A 521 -12.17 18.32 25.88
N THR A 522 -11.28 19.16 26.41
CA THR A 522 -11.46 19.79 27.72
C THR A 522 -12.66 20.75 27.63
N SER A 523 -13.47 20.82 28.69
CA SER A 523 -14.66 21.68 28.70
C SER A 523 -14.29 23.13 29.02
N ASP A 524 -15.08 24.10 28.54
CA ASP A 524 -14.79 25.52 28.72
C ASP A 524 -14.66 25.89 30.21
N LYS A 525 -15.57 25.37 31.05
CA LYS A 525 -15.51 25.52 32.51
C LYS A 525 -14.20 25.00 33.11
N ALA A 526 -13.69 23.87 32.62
CA ALA A 526 -12.43 23.32 33.10
C ALA A 526 -11.23 24.17 32.66
N GLU A 527 -11.22 24.66 31.42
CA GLU A 527 -10.17 25.53 30.91
C GLU A 527 -10.14 26.90 31.62
N GLU A 528 -11.30 27.48 31.95
CA GLU A 528 -11.39 28.71 32.76
C GLU A 528 -10.74 28.56 34.13
N ILE A 529 -10.98 27.44 34.81
CA ILE A 529 -10.37 27.16 36.11
C ILE A 529 -8.86 26.96 35.97
N ILE A 530 -8.40 26.23 34.96
CA ILE A 530 -6.96 26.05 34.69
C ILE A 530 -6.28 27.40 34.44
N LYS A 531 -6.91 28.30 33.67
CA LYS A 531 -6.38 29.66 33.46
C LYS A 531 -6.34 30.45 34.76
N LYS A 532 -7.35 30.34 35.61
CA LYS A 532 -7.34 31.00 36.92
C LYS A 532 -6.22 30.47 37.82
N GLU A 533 -5.93 29.18 37.77
CA GLU A 533 -4.95 28.52 38.64
C GLU A 533 -3.49 28.72 38.19
N PHE A 534 -3.24 28.84 36.89
CA PHE A 534 -1.89 28.87 36.29
C PHE A 534 -1.59 30.14 35.47
N GLY A 535 -2.61 30.90 35.05
CA GLY A 535 -2.44 32.09 34.25
C GLY A 535 -1.69 33.18 35.03
N GLY A 536 -0.63 33.73 34.42
CA GLY A 536 0.22 34.75 35.05
C GLY A 536 1.14 34.23 36.16
N LEU A 537 1.16 32.91 36.43
CA LEU A 537 2.08 32.30 37.39
C LEU A 537 3.51 32.31 36.82
N LYS A 538 4.48 32.84 37.57
CA LYS A 538 5.89 32.91 37.13
C LYS A 538 6.49 31.52 36.91
N GLU A 539 6.10 30.58 37.76
CA GLU A 539 6.49 29.17 37.74
C GLU A 539 5.77 28.37 36.64
N CYS A 540 4.84 28.97 35.87
CA CYS A 540 4.21 28.35 34.70
C CYS A 540 4.49 29.16 33.43
N PRO A 541 5.70 29.06 32.86
CA PRO A 541 6.10 29.86 31.70
C PRO A 541 5.37 29.50 30.40
N LEU A 542 4.72 28.32 30.35
CA LEU A 542 3.94 27.88 29.20
C LEU A 542 2.60 27.28 29.64
N LEU A 543 1.51 27.93 29.20
CA LEU A 543 0.14 27.46 29.35
C LEU A 543 -0.56 27.43 27.99
N VAL A 544 -0.87 26.24 27.48
CA VAL A 544 -1.54 26.05 26.18
C VAL A 544 -2.97 25.55 26.39
N ILE A 545 -3.94 26.43 26.08
CA ILE A 545 -5.36 26.12 26.09
C ILE A 545 -5.79 25.68 24.68
N ALA A 546 -5.99 24.38 24.50
CA ALA A 546 -6.05 23.77 23.17
C ALA A 546 -7.31 24.13 22.38
N ARG A 547 -8.40 24.55 23.02
CA ARG A 547 -9.59 25.08 22.33
C ARG A 547 -9.39 26.50 21.79
N GLU A 548 -8.66 27.34 22.51
CA GLU A 548 -8.40 28.73 22.10
C GLU A 548 -7.30 28.82 21.06
N LYS A 549 -6.17 28.18 21.35
CA LYS A 549 -4.99 28.18 20.48
C LYS A 549 -4.36 26.80 20.50
N ASN A 550 -4.72 26.00 19.51
CA ASN A 550 -4.12 24.69 19.31
C ASN A 550 -2.70 24.84 18.76
N ILE A 551 -1.69 24.52 19.57
CA ILE A 551 -0.29 24.41 19.15
C ILE A 551 0.01 22.92 18.89
N PRO A 552 0.14 22.47 17.62
CA PRO A 552 0.35 21.06 17.32
C PRO A 552 1.56 20.44 18.03
N GLN A 553 2.59 21.25 18.27
CA GLN A 553 3.85 20.86 18.91
C GLN A 553 3.79 20.80 20.44
N ALA A 554 2.71 21.25 21.09
CA ALA A 554 2.66 21.39 22.54
C ALA A 554 2.92 20.08 23.28
N VAL A 555 2.18 19.00 22.96
CA VAL A 555 2.33 17.72 23.66
C VAL A 555 3.74 17.15 23.46
N GLY A 556 4.20 17.02 22.21
CA GLY A 556 5.51 16.45 21.92
C GLY A 556 6.67 17.29 22.44
N GLY A 557 6.56 18.62 22.38
CA GLY A 557 7.57 19.54 22.89
C GLY A 557 7.65 19.55 24.42
N ILE A 558 6.50 19.53 25.12
CA ILE A 558 6.46 19.37 26.58
C ILE A 558 7.10 18.04 26.98
N LEU A 559 6.74 16.94 26.30
CA LEU A 559 7.34 15.62 26.54
C LEU A 559 8.85 15.60 26.26
N GLY A 560 9.36 16.39 25.32
CA GLY A 560 10.79 16.47 25.04
C GLY A 560 11.57 17.26 26.10
N LEU A 561 10.99 18.37 26.58
CA LEU A 561 11.60 19.31 27.52
C LEU A 561 11.59 18.83 28.97
N CYS A 562 10.55 18.10 29.41
CA CYS A 562 10.35 17.81 30.82
C CYS A 562 11.10 16.56 31.29
N GLU A 563 11.38 16.48 32.60
CA GLU A 563 11.93 15.28 33.24
C GLU A 563 10.82 14.38 33.82
N CYS A 564 9.79 15.02 34.37
CA CYS A 564 8.59 14.37 34.90
C CYS A 564 7.35 14.95 34.22
N VAL A 565 6.37 14.09 33.93
CA VAL A 565 5.13 14.43 33.26
C VAL A 565 3.95 13.91 34.07
N VAL A 566 3.06 14.82 34.44
CA VAL A 566 1.78 14.55 35.10
C VAL A 566 0.69 14.50 34.03
N VAL A 567 -0.02 13.38 33.93
CA VAL A 567 -1.02 13.15 32.88
C VAL A 567 -2.34 12.70 33.51
N SER A 568 -3.45 13.17 32.95
CA SER A 568 -4.79 12.72 33.38
C SER A 568 -5.09 11.29 32.89
N GLY A 569 -5.55 10.42 33.79
CA GLY A 569 -5.65 8.98 33.53
C GLY A 569 -6.76 8.52 32.57
N GLU A 570 -7.68 9.40 32.18
CA GLU A 570 -8.74 9.06 31.23
C GLU A 570 -8.26 9.06 29.77
N SER A 571 -7.10 9.69 29.49
CA SER A 571 -6.59 9.88 28.13
C SER A 571 -5.64 8.76 27.71
N ILE A 572 -6.15 7.66 27.15
CA ILE A 572 -5.31 6.54 26.68
C ILE A 572 -4.19 7.01 25.75
N SER A 573 -4.48 7.93 24.82
CA SER A 573 -3.47 8.46 23.88
C SER A 573 -2.37 9.26 24.58
N MET A 574 -2.71 10.21 25.46
CA MET A 574 -1.69 11.03 26.15
C MET A 574 -0.86 10.18 27.11
N VAL A 575 -1.49 9.24 27.83
CA VAL A 575 -0.75 8.32 28.72
C VAL A 575 0.21 7.45 27.91
N SER A 576 -0.21 6.97 26.74
CA SER A 576 0.66 6.18 25.85
C SER A 576 1.81 7.01 25.26
N GLU A 577 1.55 8.26 24.89
CA GLU A 577 2.57 9.20 24.40
C GLU A 577 3.60 9.52 25.51
N ALA A 578 3.14 9.80 26.73
CA ALA A 578 4.01 10.02 27.87
C ALA A 578 4.83 8.77 28.23
N ALA A 579 4.22 7.59 28.28
CA ALA A 579 4.92 6.33 28.54
C ALA A 579 5.99 5.99 27.48
N ALA A 580 5.79 6.44 26.23
CA ALA A 580 6.77 6.28 25.16
C ALA A 580 7.86 7.37 25.14
N SER A 581 7.72 8.44 25.92
CA SER A 581 8.64 9.59 25.90
C SER A 581 9.98 9.34 26.59
N GLY A 582 10.07 8.31 27.43
CA GLY A 582 11.27 8.04 28.24
C GLY A 582 11.43 9.01 29.41
N LYS A 583 10.32 9.55 29.93
CA LYS A 583 10.26 10.45 31.09
C LYS A 583 9.61 9.76 32.28
N TYR A 584 9.70 10.35 33.47
CA TYR A 584 8.90 9.91 34.61
C TYR A 584 7.43 10.26 34.37
N VAL A 585 6.54 9.26 34.34
CA VAL A 585 5.12 9.47 34.04
C VAL A 585 4.27 9.19 35.27
N LEU A 586 3.64 10.25 35.78
CA LEU A 586 2.69 10.19 36.88
C LEU A 586 1.27 10.38 36.33
N VAL A 587 0.42 9.39 36.55
CA VAL A 587 -0.97 9.41 36.08
C VAL A 587 -1.92 9.60 37.25
N PHE A 588 -2.67 10.70 37.26
CA PHE A 588 -3.63 10.96 38.33
C PHE A 588 -5.04 10.46 37.97
N ARG A 589 -5.76 9.95 38.98
CA ARG A 589 -7.15 9.49 38.85
C ARG A 589 -7.95 9.67 40.15
N LEU A 590 -9.26 9.87 40.05
CA LEU A 590 -10.18 9.85 41.20
C LEU A 590 -10.69 8.42 41.50
N LYS A 591 -10.62 7.98 42.76
CA LYS A 591 -11.35 6.80 43.25
C LYS A 591 -12.84 6.89 42.89
N GLY A 592 -13.43 5.82 42.34
CA GLY A 592 -14.88 5.69 42.14
C GLY A 592 -15.48 6.30 40.86
N THR A 593 -14.71 6.96 39.99
CA THR A 593 -15.24 7.58 38.76
C THR A 593 -15.64 6.58 37.67
N TYR A 594 -15.18 5.32 37.75
CA TYR A 594 -15.60 4.25 36.84
C TYR A 594 -16.61 3.33 37.54
N LEU A 595 -17.89 3.74 37.59
CA LEU A 595 -18.98 2.89 38.09
C LEU A 595 -19.09 1.57 37.28
N GLY A 596 -18.98 0.42 37.95
CA GLY A 596 -19.19 -0.94 37.42
C GLY A 596 -17.91 -1.77 37.15
N ARG A 597 -18.10 -3.04 36.72
CA ARG A 597 -17.03 -4.02 36.33
C ARG A 597 -15.80 -3.34 35.71
N GLU A 598 -14.60 -3.77 36.10
CA GLU A 598 -13.31 -3.17 35.72
C GLU A 598 -13.31 -2.66 34.26
N GLY A 599 -13.29 -1.33 34.11
CA GLY A 599 -13.45 -0.68 32.82
C GLY A 599 -12.25 -0.89 31.91
N ARG A 600 -12.43 -0.66 30.59
CA ARG A 600 -11.33 -0.68 29.61
C ARG A 600 -10.13 0.19 30.03
N HIS A 601 -10.41 1.40 30.49
CA HIS A 601 -9.39 2.38 30.88
C HIS A 601 -8.62 1.92 32.12
N GLU A 602 -9.30 1.31 33.09
CA GLU A 602 -8.67 0.78 34.30
C GLU A 602 -7.70 -0.35 33.99
N ARG A 603 -8.12 -1.32 33.14
CA ARG A 603 -7.23 -2.38 32.67
C ARG A 603 -6.00 -1.85 31.93
N PHE A 604 -6.19 -0.81 31.12
CA PHE A 604 -5.09 -0.14 30.43
C PHE A 604 -4.09 0.45 31.43
N LEU A 605 -4.54 1.31 32.36
CA LEU A 605 -3.65 1.94 33.33
C LEU A 605 -2.92 0.92 34.21
N ARG A 606 -3.64 -0.08 34.74
CA ARG A 606 -3.03 -1.15 35.56
C ARG A 606 -1.97 -1.92 34.80
N ASN A 607 -2.21 -2.24 33.53
CA ASN A 607 -1.23 -2.92 32.70
C ASN A 607 0.04 -2.09 32.52
N LEU A 608 -0.10 -0.78 32.26
CA LEU A 608 1.08 0.08 32.14
C LEU A 608 1.83 0.24 33.46
N GLU A 609 1.11 0.32 34.59
CA GLU A 609 1.71 0.41 35.92
C GLU A 609 2.44 -0.89 36.30
N SER A 610 1.82 -2.06 36.08
CA SER A 610 2.42 -3.37 36.37
C SER A 610 3.66 -3.64 35.53
N GLU A 611 3.68 -3.15 34.30
CA GLU A 611 4.85 -3.22 33.43
C GLU A 611 5.93 -2.20 33.82
N GLY A 612 5.63 -1.22 34.68
CA GLY A 612 6.58 -0.19 35.12
C GLY A 612 6.71 1.01 34.19
N TYR A 613 5.80 1.19 33.24
CA TYR A 613 5.82 2.33 32.30
C TYR A 613 5.30 3.63 32.92
N ILE A 614 4.39 3.53 33.90
CA ILE A 614 3.77 4.67 34.58
C ILE A 614 3.67 4.43 36.09
N ARG A 615 3.34 5.48 36.84
CA ARG A 615 2.92 5.42 38.24
C ARG A 615 1.55 6.04 38.40
N ILE A 616 0.60 5.34 39.02
CA ILE A 616 -0.73 5.87 39.25
C ILE A 616 -0.80 6.50 40.65
N THR A 617 -1.39 7.68 40.75
CA THR A 617 -1.57 8.38 42.03
C THR A 617 -2.97 8.99 42.18
N GLN A 618 -3.34 9.28 43.42
CA GLN A 618 -4.50 10.13 43.70
C GLN A 618 -4.10 11.61 43.58
N PRO A 619 -5.02 12.51 43.22
CA PRO A 619 -4.72 13.94 43.06
C PRO A 619 -3.99 14.54 44.24
N GLU A 620 -4.37 14.16 45.46
CA GLU A 620 -3.85 14.70 46.73
C GLU A 620 -2.39 14.33 46.99
N ASN A 621 -1.88 13.28 46.34
CA ASN A 621 -0.53 12.73 46.55
C ASN A 621 0.42 13.08 45.39
N ILE A 622 0.01 13.95 44.46
CA ILE A 622 0.83 14.28 43.29
C ILE A 622 2.16 14.91 43.71
N ALA A 623 2.17 15.85 44.66
CA ALA A 623 3.40 16.55 45.03
C ALA A 623 4.46 15.62 45.60
N ASP A 624 4.06 14.77 46.55
CA ASP A 624 4.98 13.85 47.21
C ASP A 624 5.54 12.81 46.23
N LYS A 625 4.73 12.35 45.28
CA LYS A 625 5.18 11.42 44.24
C LYS A 625 6.12 12.06 43.22
N ILE A 626 5.92 13.33 42.85
CA ILE A 626 6.89 14.03 42.01
C ILE A 626 8.23 14.14 42.73
N LYS A 627 8.24 14.55 44.01
CA LYS A 627 9.46 14.65 44.81
C LYS A 627 10.20 13.32 44.93
N GLU A 628 9.47 12.25 45.20
CA GLU A 628 10.03 10.88 45.24
C GLU A 628 10.72 10.52 43.92
N LEU A 629 10.08 10.77 42.78
CA LEU A 629 10.64 10.45 41.46
C LEU A 629 11.89 11.26 41.13
N ILE A 630 11.90 12.56 41.45
CA ILE A 630 13.03 13.45 41.17
C ILE A 630 14.22 13.17 42.11
N ARG A 631 13.94 12.82 43.37
CA ARG A 631 14.97 12.50 44.37
C ARG A 631 15.57 11.11 44.14
N ASP A 632 14.71 10.09 44.02
CA ASP A 632 15.13 8.69 44.07
C ASP A 632 15.54 8.16 42.68
N LYS A 633 15.17 8.88 41.61
CA LYS A 633 15.51 8.61 40.21
C LYS A 633 15.44 7.12 39.83
N PRO A 634 14.28 6.46 40.03
CA PRO A 634 14.14 5.04 39.67
C PRO A 634 14.37 4.82 38.16
N PRO A 635 14.73 3.60 37.73
CA PRO A 635 14.96 3.31 36.31
C PRO A 635 13.69 3.54 35.48
N ILE A 636 13.83 4.21 34.34
CA ILE A 636 12.72 4.49 33.43
C ILE A 636 12.58 3.34 32.43
N LYS A 637 11.41 2.71 32.38
CA LYS A 637 11.05 1.76 31.32
C LYS A 637 10.21 2.48 30.27
N LYS A 638 10.65 2.43 29.00
CA LYS A 638 9.95 3.06 27.87
C LYS A 638 8.97 2.09 27.21
N LEU A 639 7.77 2.57 26.89
CA LEU A 639 6.82 1.84 26.06
C LEU A 639 7.30 1.79 24.60
N ASP A 640 7.53 0.58 24.06
CA ASP A 640 7.95 0.37 22.67
C ASP A 640 7.06 -0.64 21.93
N ASP A 641 5.81 -0.24 21.69
CA ASP A 641 4.90 -0.98 20.81
C ASP A 641 5.30 -0.89 19.33
N ARG A 642 6.12 0.09 18.97
CA ARG A 642 6.51 0.36 17.57
C ARG A 642 7.39 -0.75 17.02
N ALA A 643 8.33 -1.27 17.81
CA ALA A 643 9.17 -2.40 17.39
C ALA A 643 8.33 -3.65 17.01
N LYS A 644 7.37 -4.03 17.87
CA LYS A 644 6.46 -5.17 17.64
C LYS A 644 5.65 -4.99 16.36
N VAL A 645 5.10 -3.78 16.15
CA VAL A 645 4.32 -3.45 14.95
C VAL A 645 5.19 -3.41 13.69
N LYS A 646 6.42 -2.87 13.79
CA LYS A 646 7.38 -2.82 12.68
C LYS A 646 7.70 -4.22 12.15
N GLU A 647 7.97 -5.16 13.04
CA GLU A 647 8.25 -6.54 12.66
C GLU A 647 7.06 -7.21 11.93
N ALA A 648 5.85 -7.01 12.44
CA ALA A 648 4.65 -7.57 11.82
C ALA A 648 4.33 -6.93 10.46
N MET A 649 4.52 -5.62 10.33
CA MET A 649 4.38 -4.93 9.05
C MET A 649 5.42 -5.39 8.05
N ARG A 650 6.67 -5.62 8.47
CA ARG A 650 7.73 -6.20 7.61
C ARG A 650 7.37 -7.59 7.09
N LYS A 651 6.72 -8.43 7.91
CA LYS A 651 6.25 -9.76 7.49
C LYS A 651 5.07 -9.69 6.50
N LEU A 652 4.35 -8.58 6.46
CA LEU A 652 3.15 -8.39 5.65
C LEU A 652 3.45 -7.85 4.24
N LEU A 653 4.37 -6.88 4.14
CA LEU A 653 4.75 -6.15 2.92
C LEU A 653 5.79 -6.88 2.08
#